data_AF-A0A7C2X573-F1
#
_entry.id   AF-A0A7C2X573-F1
#
_cell.length_a   1.000
_cell.length_b   1.000
_cell.length_c   1.000
_cell.angle_alpha   90.00
_cell.angle_beta   90.00
_cell.angle_gamma   90.00
#
_symmetry.space_group_name_H-M   'P 1'
#
loop_
_entity.id
_entity.type
_entity.pdbx_description
1 polymer ?
#
loop_
_entity_poly.entity_id
_entity_poly.type
_entity_poly.pdbx_seq_one_letter_code
_entity_poly.pdbx_strand_id
1 'polypeptide(L)'
;MTKYIHLEADRGYDNRAVVGGLQNMLQPWEAEARATGLPNETIEVVLAKLKDYPQLATDTRRQVLDDLKTQLKTDFPELEIRVLPKTDHELRRPIQRSGDEDRPSTEAILTPEIAEDIPEKAKVVEKVIKPLATLAIEPERTEAEEPKKIVKPSEPPAAMEAPLTTIAGIGPKSAKTLRKLNLETLGDLLWHLPRRYDDYSQLKTINRLWYGEEVTVIGTVEDIQVRTVRSGRMKLIEAVISDGSGSLRATWFNQPWITDKLRPGRPIVLSGKVDQYLGRLTMNNPEWEALDRKQLHTNRIVPVYPLTAGVTSKWLRRVIHSVVTRLAPRVPDPLPQSVLQSADLVTLKIALQQIHFPDDMEQLRRAQHRLAFDEMFLLQLGVLRQKNEWDQLSCQPLPVDDAWITSFTEALPYTLTLAQQNAFMDVRNDLATPHPMNRLLQGDVGSGKTVIAAAGIGITAKNHSQSAYMAPTSILAEQHYQTMLDLLPPAAGIPAEKIKLLIGATPEAEKKSIREGLAEGEIQIVIGTHALLEEPVNFNRLGLVVIDEQHRFGVDQRATLREKGDNPNLIVMTATPIPRSLALTIYGDLDLTVIGEMPPGRLPVETRVLMPIERPRAHRFIASQIEKGHQAFIIYPLVEGSEKLQAKAAVDEHQRFQQEFFIEYKVGLLHGRMRQDEKEAIMAGFRAGEYHVLVSTSVVEVGVDIPNATVMLIEGANRFGLAQLHQFRGRVGRGEYKSYCLLIPDSEDEADNERLSALESTNDGFKLAELDLDYRGPGDFLGTRQHGFAELHTARLTDVKLIEKARKEAVRLFNKDPLLERDEHTLLAQEMIRFWTTGKGEIS
;
A
#
# COMPACT_ATOMS: atom_id res chain seq x y z
N MET A 1 -5.82 -11.62 23.64
CA MET A 1 -6.68 -12.80 23.93
C MET A 1 -7.01 -13.64 22.70
N THR A 2 -7.77 -13.13 21.72
CA THR A 2 -8.39 -13.90 20.61
C THR A 2 -7.45 -14.82 19.82
N LYS A 3 -6.19 -14.43 19.62
CA LYS A 3 -5.13 -15.25 18.98
C LYS A 3 -4.88 -16.57 19.71
N TYR A 4 -4.84 -16.55 21.04
CA TYR A 4 -4.59 -17.75 21.86
C TYR A 4 -5.81 -18.69 21.88
N ILE A 5 -7.02 -18.13 21.87
CA ILE A 5 -8.28 -18.91 21.74
C ILE A 5 -8.33 -19.67 20.41
N HIS A 6 -7.91 -19.05 19.30
CA HIS A 6 -7.84 -19.72 18.01
C HIS A 6 -6.75 -20.81 17.99
N LEU A 7 -5.53 -20.49 18.44
CA LEU A 7 -4.43 -21.45 18.50
C LEU A 7 -4.74 -22.68 19.39
N GLU A 8 -5.55 -22.49 20.42
CA GLU A 8 -6.05 -23.55 21.30
C GLU A 8 -7.13 -24.41 20.62
N ALA A 9 -8.03 -23.80 19.85
CA ALA A 9 -9.02 -24.52 19.04
C ALA A 9 -8.37 -25.34 17.91
N ASP A 10 -7.36 -24.78 17.22
CA ASP A 10 -6.57 -25.46 16.19
C ASP A 10 -5.78 -26.66 16.76
N ARG A 11 -5.54 -26.67 18.08
CA ARG A 11 -4.86 -27.74 18.81
C ARG A 11 -5.79 -28.71 19.56
N GLY A 12 -7.10 -28.54 19.44
CA GLY A 12 -8.08 -29.42 20.07
C GLY A 12 -8.15 -29.26 21.60
N TYR A 13 -7.95 -28.04 22.13
CA TYR A 13 -8.17 -27.68 23.53
C TYR A 13 -7.23 -28.39 24.54
N ASP A 14 -5.98 -28.63 24.13
CA ASP A 14 -4.96 -29.38 24.89
C ASP A 14 -4.29 -28.59 26.04
N ASN A 15 -4.63 -27.32 26.21
CA ASN A 15 -4.02 -26.32 27.10
C ASN A 15 -2.52 -26.09 26.82
N ARG A 16 -2.12 -26.05 25.53
CA ARG A 16 -0.73 -25.77 25.12
C ARG A 16 -0.60 -24.60 24.14
N ALA A 17 -1.63 -23.79 23.89
CA ALA A 17 -1.50 -22.53 23.14
C ALA A 17 -0.52 -21.52 23.78
N VAL A 18 -0.25 -21.65 25.08
CA VAL A 18 0.74 -20.86 25.84
C VAL A 18 1.71 -21.81 26.56
N VAL A 19 2.98 -21.43 26.68
CA VAL A 19 3.99 -22.22 27.40
C VAL A 19 3.58 -22.34 28.88
N GLY A 20 3.28 -23.57 29.29
CA GLY A 20 2.77 -23.88 30.63
C GLY A 20 1.26 -23.69 30.83
N GLY A 21 0.51 -23.35 29.78
CA GLY A 21 -0.95 -23.27 29.77
C GLY A 21 -1.54 -21.85 29.74
N LEU A 22 -2.79 -21.74 29.31
CA LEU A 22 -3.53 -20.48 29.11
C LEU A 22 -3.68 -19.64 30.39
N GLN A 23 -3.65 -20.26 31.56
CA GLN A 23 -3.68 -19.54 32.84
C GLN A 23 -2.43 -18.63 33.04
N ASN A 24 -1.29 -18.97 32.42
CA ASN A 24 -0.04 -18.20 32.56
C ASN A 24 -0.06 -16.87 31.81
N MET A 25 -0.92 -16.71 30.79
CA MET A 25 -1.07 -15.43 30.09
C MET A 25 -2.05 -14.47 30.77
N LEU A 26 -2.80 -14.90 31.79
CA LEU A 26 -3.83 -14.08 32.42
C LEU A 26 -3.27 -12.85 33.14
N GLN A 27 -2.16 -12.98 33.88
CA GLN A 27 -1.56 -11.86 34.60
C GLN A 27 -1.01 -10.75 33.68
N PRO A 28 -0.20 -11.03 32.63
CA PRO A 28 0.21 -9.99 31.69
C PRO A 28 -0.97 -9.43 30.87
N TRP A 29 -1.95 -10.28 30.53
CA TRP A 29 -3.16 -9.84 29.80
C TRP A 29 -4.04 -8.91 30.64
N GLU A 30 -4.21 -9.15 31.95
CA GLU A 30 -4.97 -8.28 32.86
C GLU A 30 -4.37 -6.86 32.93
N ALA A 31 -3.04 -6.76 32.99
CA ALA A 31 -2.32 -5.49 32.98
C ALA A 31 -2.51 -4.74 31.66
N GLU A 32 -2.42 -5.43 30.52
CA GLU A 32 -2.65 -4.88 29.18
C GLU A 32 -4.12 -4.46 28.98
N ALA A 33 -5.08 -5.26 29.45
CA ALA A 33 -6.52 -4.98 29.36
C ALA A 33 -6.92 -3.72 30.15
N ARG A 34 -6.39 -3.55 31.37
CA ARG A 34 -6.61 -2.30 32.14
C ARG A 34 -5.92 -1.10 31.50
N ALA A 35 -4.72 -1.26 30.93
CA ALA A 35 -4.00 -0.19 30.24
C ALA A 35 -4.69 0.26 28.93
N THR A 36 -5.46 -0.63 28.30
CA THR A 36 -6.23 -0.36 27.07
C THR A 36 -7.67 0.06 27.31
N GLY A 37 -8.12 0.17 28.57
CA GLY A 37 -9.41 0.75 28.93
C GLY A 37 -10.61 -0.22 28.86
N LEU A 38 -10.38 -1.55 28.89
CA LEU A 38 -11.49 -2.51 28.98
C LEU A 38 -12.27 -2.38 30.31
N PRO A 39 -13.60 -2.56 30.31
CA PRO A 39 -14.41 -2.58 31.53
C PRO A 39 -13.94 -3.64 32.53
N ASN A 40 -13.83 -3.28 33.81
CA ASN A 40 -13.36 -4.19 34.86
C ASN A 40 -14.23 -5.46 34.97
N GLU A 41 -15.55 -5.35 34.75
CA GLU A 41 -16.48 -6.48 34.76
C GLU A 41 -16.14 -7.53 33.70
N THR A 42 -15.81 -7.10 32.47
CA THR A 42 -15.35 -8.00 31.40
C THR A 42 -14.02 -8.67 31.76
N ILE A 43 -13.09 -7.92 32.36
CA ILE A 43 -11.78 -8.44 32.79
C ILE A 43 -11.97 -9.54 33.86
N GLU A 44 -12.81 -9.29 34.87
CA GLU A 44 -13.09 -10.26 35.94
C GLU A 44 -13.79 -11.53 35.42
N VAL A 45 -14.75 -11.42 34.49
CA VAL A 45 -15.39 -12.58 33.86
C VAL A 45 -14.39 -13.45 33.08
N VAL A 46 -13.49 -12.83 32.32
CA VAL A 46 -12.47 -13.56 31.55
C VAL A 46 -11.44 -14.22 32.47
N LEU A 47 -11.01 -13.54 33.53
CA LEU A 47 -10.14 -14.12 34.55
C LEU A 47 -10.80 -15.31 35.25
N ALA A 48 -12.06 -15.19 35.67
CA ALA A 48 -12.80 -16.26 36.33
C ALA A 48 -12.96 -17.50 35.43
N LYS A 49 -13.37 -17.33 34.16
CA LYS A 49 -13.57 -18.44 33.22
C LYS A 49 -12.28 -19.17 32.84
N LEU A 50 -11.13 -18.47 32.78
CA LEU A 50 -9.88 -19.05 32.29
C LEU A 50 -8.89 -19.50 33.38
N LYS A 51 -9.07 -19.07 34.64
CA LYS A 51 -8.22 -19.47 35.76
C LYS A 51 -8.25 -20.99 36.01
N ASP A 52 -9.44 -21.58 35.93
CA ASP A 52 -9.66 -23.01 36.21
C ASP A 52 -9.62 -23.88 34.94
N TYR A 53 -9.43 -23.27 33.76
CA TYR A 53 -9.31 -23.94 32.45
C TYR A 53 -8.38 -25.17 32.42
N PRO A 54 -7.22 -25.20 33.12
CA PRO A 54 -6.35 -26.39 33.14
C PRO A 54 -7.00 -27.61 33.79
N GLN A 55 -7.96 -27.42 34.71
CA GLN A 55 -8.62 -28.48 35.47
C GLN A 55 -9.85 -29.05 34.75
N LEU A 56 -10.32 -28.38 33.69
CA LEU A 56 -11.46 -28.80 32.90
C LEU A 56 -11.12 -29.93 31.91
N ALA A 57 -12.09 -30.80 31.64
CA ALA A 57 -12.03 -31.79 30.56
C ALA A 57 -12.10 -31.12 29.17
N THR A 58 -11.57 -31.78 28.13
CA THR A 58 -11.42 -31.21 26.78
C THR A 58 -12.72 -30.67 26.18
N ASP A 59 -13.83 -31.40 26.33
CA ASP A 59 -15.14 -30.97 25.82
C ASP A 59 -15.69 -29.75 26.58
N THR A 60 -15.43 -29.67 27.89
CA THR A 60 -15.81 -28.53 28.74
C THR A 60 -14.94 -27.30 28.45
N ARG A 61 -13.65 -27.49 28.16
CA ARG A 61 -12.74 -26.42 27.73
C ARG A 61 -13.24 -25.74 26.44
N ARG A 62 -13.67 -26.54 25.47
CA ARG A 62 -14.29 -26.04 24.24
C ARG A 62 -15.51 -25.16 24.53
N GLN A 63 -16.45 -25.64 25.35
CA GLN A 63 -17.63 -24.88 25.74
C GLN A 63 -17.27 -23.55 26.42
N VAL A 64 -16.32 -23.56 27.35
CA VAL A 64 -15.86 -22.32 28.04
C VAL A 64 -15.28 -21.30 27.06
N LEU A 65 -14.53 -21.72 26.03
CA LEU A 65 -14.01 -20.80 25.01
C LEU A 65 -15.07 -20.32 24.02
N ASP A 66 -16.00 -21.17 23.59
CA ASP A 66 -17.11 -20.79 22.72
C ASP A 66 -18.09 -19.81 23.43
N ASP A 67 -18.36 -20.01 24.72
CA ASP A 67 -19.16 -19.09 25.55
C ASP A 67 -18.46 -17.73 25.72
N LEU A 68 -17.17 -17.75 26.06
CA LEU A 68 -16.37 -16.53 26.24
C LEU A 68 -16.23 -15.75 24.92
N LYS A 69 -16.12 -16.45 23.79
CA LYS A 69 -16.13 -15.88 22.44
C LYS A 69 -17.48 -15.23 22.11
N THR A 70 -18.59 -15.88 22.46
CA THR A 70 -19.95 -15.36 22.20
C THR A 70 -20.25 -14.12 23.04
N GLN A 71 -19.83 -14.14 24.31
CA GLN A 71 -19.97 -13.01 25.23
C GLN A 71 -19.14 -11.80 24.75
N LEU A 72 -17.85 -11.98 24.44
CA LEU A 72 -17.01 -10.90 23.90
C LEU A 72 -17.53 -10.33 22.58
N LYS A 73 -18.18 -11.14 21.73
CA LYS A 73 -18.82 -10.66 20.49
C LYS A 73 -20.05 -9.79 20.76
N THR A 74 -20.73 -10.02 21.88
CA THR A 74 -21.95 -9.30 22.27
C THR A 74 -21.59 -7.97 22.91
N ASP A 75 -20.58 -7.97 23.79
CA ASP A 75 -20.11 -6.78 24.50
C ASP A 75 -19.31 -5.82 23.59
N PHE A 76 -18.64 -6.35 22.54
CA PHE A 76 -17.80 -5.58 21.62
C PHE A 76 -18.05 -5.95 20.14
N PRO A 77 -19.17 -5.50 19.54
CA PRO A 77 -19.55 -5.87 18.17
C PRO A 77 -18.60 -5.35 17.08
N GLU A 78 -17.71 -4.40 17.39
CA GLU A 78 -16.71 -3.84 16.47
C GLU A 78 -15.43 -4.72 16.35
N LEU A 79 -15.28 -5.76 17.17
CA LEU A 79 -14.19 -6.73 17.04
C LEU A 79 -14.54 -7.82 16.03
N GLU A 80 -13.81 -7.88 14.91
CA GLU A 80 -13.91 -8.99 13.94
C GLU A 80 -13.43 -10.32 14.54
N ILE A 81 -14.34 -11.06 15.17
CA ILE A 81 -14.07 -12.40 15.67
C ILE A 81 -14.34 -13.41 14.55
N ARG A 82 -13.26 -13.93 13.92
CA ARG A 82 -13.33 -14.98 12.87
C ARG A 82 -14.13 -16.20 13.31
N VAL A 83 -14.89 -16.76 12.36
CA VAL A 83 -15.63 -18.02 12.52
C VAL A 83 -14.63 -19.18 12.53
N LEU A 84 -14.78 -20.12 13.48
CA LEU A 84 -13.98 -21.35 13.51
C LEU A 84 -14.54 -22.34 12.46
N PRO A 85 -13.69 -23.04 11.69
CA PRO A 85 -14.16 -24.12 10.84
C PRO A 85 -14.76 -25.25 11.70
N LYS A 86 -15.85 -25.87 11.21
CA LYS A 86 -16.31 -27.15 11.76
C LYS A 86 -15.27 -28.21 11.39
N THR A 87 -14.72 -28.92 12.36
CA THR A 87 -13.85 -30.07 12.10
C THR A 87 -14.69 -31.26 11.64
N ASP A 88 -14.46 -31.71 10.40
CA ASP A 88 -15.07 -32.92 9.84
C ASP A 88 -14.60 -34.17 10.61
N HIS A 89 -15.38 -34.60 11.59
CA HIS A 89 -15.19 -35.88 12.28
C HIS A 89 -16.35 -36.87 12.11
N GLU A 90 -17.26 -36.59 11.16
CA GLU A 90 -18.26 -37.54 10.67
C GLU A 90 -17.98 -37.92 9.20
N LEU A 91 -16.93 -38.72 8.95
CA LEU A 91 -16.78 -39.58 7.74
C LEU A 91 -15.41 -40.30 7.72
N ARG A 92 -15.24 -41.33 8.56
CA ARG A 92 -14.25 -42.42 8.34
C ARG A 92 -14.63 -43.65 9.17
N ARG A 93 -15.19 -44.66 8.51
CA ARG A 93 -15.41 -45.99 9.09
C ARG A 93 -14.04 -46.66 9.33
N PRO A 94 -13.74 -47.19 10.54
CA PRO A 94 -12.53 -47.97 10.74
C PRO A 94 -12.68 -49.36 10.13
N ILE A 95 -11.66 -49.78 9.36
CA ILE A 95 -11.53 -51.17 8.88
C ILE A 95 -10.94 -52.00 10.03
N GLN A 96 -11.52 -53.18 10.27
CA GLN A 96 -11.10 -54.12 11.32
C GLN A 96 -9.68 -54.67 11.10
N ARG A 97 -8.97 -54.94 12.20
CA ARG A 97 -8.46 -56.30 12.52
C ARG A 97 -7.92 -56.42 13.95
N SER A 98 -8.42 -57.46 14.65
CA SER A 98 -7.80 -58.30 15.71
C SER A 98 -6.87 -57.67 16.78
N GLY A 99 -7.09 -57.88 18.08
CA GLY A 99 -8.09 -58.73 18.74
C GLY A 99 -7.87 -58.81 20.26
N ASP A 100 -8.81 -59.48 20.95
CA ASP A 100 -8.77 -60.11 22.29
C ASP A 100 -8.35 -59.25 23.52
N GLU A 101 -8.97 -59.30 24.70
CA GLU A 101 -10.12 -60.09 25.22
C GLU A 101 -10.75 -59.38 26.47
N ASP A 102 -11.93 -59.81 26.91
CA ASP A 102 -12.54 -59.69 28.26
C ASP A 102 -12.86 -58.34 28.96
N ARG A 103 -14.06 -57.82 28.66
CA ARG A 103 -15.31 -57.77 29.50
C ARG A 103 -15.27 -58.07 31.03
N PRO A 104 -16.32 -57.70 31.83
CA PRO A 104 -17.41 -56.71 31.64
C PRO A 104 -17.80 -55.92 32.94
N SER A 105 -19.03 -55.34 32.95
CA SER A 105 -19.96 -55.08 34.10
C SER A 105 -19.84 -53.78 34.93
N THR A 106 -20.93 -53.12 35.38
CA THR A 106 -22.29 -52.85 34.79
C THR A 106 -22.91 -51.61 35.50
N GLU A 107 -24.02 -51.10 34.94
CA GLU A 107 -25.21 -50.57 35.64
C GLU A 107 -25.35 -49.11 36.11
N ALA A 108 -26.59 -48.66 35.91
CA ALA A 108 -27.20 -47.35 36.14
C ALA A 108 -27.49 -47.08 37.65
N ILE A 109 -28.10 -45.95 38.07
CA ILE A 109 -29.55 -45.63 37.98
C ILE A 109 -29.81 -44.12 38.26
N LEU A 110 -31.00 -43.68 37.84
CA LEU A 110 -31.62 -42.33 37.78
C LEU A 110 -31.90 -41.54 39.10
N THR A 111 -31.94 -40.19 38.98
CA THR A 111 -32.87 -39.21 39.64
C THR A 111 -32.82 -39.02 41.18
N PRO A 112 -33.41 -37.96 41.82
CA PRO A 112 -34.43 -36.98 41.33
C PRO A 112 -34.25 -35.47 41.69
N GLU A 113 -35.24 -34.67 41.29
CA GLU A 113 -35.48 -33.24 41.62
C GLU A 113 -36.15 -33.03 42.99
N ILE A 114 -35.97 -31.86 43.63
CA ILE A 114 -36.90 -31.21 44.61
C ILE A 114 -36.82 -29.66 44.46
N ALA A 115 -37.90 -28.93 44.79
CA ALA A 115 -38.10 -27.48 44.59
C ALA A 115 -38.38 -26.67 45.89
N GLU A 116 -38.68 -25.36 45.73
CA GLU A 116 -39.33 -24.40 46.69
C GLU A 116 -38.49 -23.94 47.93
N ASP A 117 -38.53 -22.73 48.51
CA ASP A 117 -39.49 -21.60 48.53
C ASP A 117 -38.85 -20.30 49.13
N ILE A 118 -39.63 -19.21 49.24
CA ILE A 118 -39.28 -17.83 49.69
C ILE A 118 -39.41 -17.66 51.24
N PRO A 119 -38.88 -16.59 51.89
CA PRO A 119 -39.79 -15.49 52.30
C PRO A 119 -39.18 -14.06 52.39
N GLU A 120 -40.06 -13.09 52.68
CA GLU A 120 -39.91 -11.62 52.65
C GLU A 120 -40.10 -10.99 54.07
N LYS A 121 -39.40 -9.87 54.42
CA LYS A 121 -39.96 -8.64 55.07
C LYS A 121 -38.98 -7.67 55.80
N ALA A 122 -39.38 -6.39 55.70
CA ALA A 122 -38.74 -5.13 56.13
C ALA A 122 -38.68 -4.79 57.64
N LYS A 123 -37.92 -3.71 57.98
CA LYS A 123 -38.33 -2.63 58.91
C LYS A 123 -37.46 -1.35 58.85
N VAL A 124 -38.01 -0.23 59.35
CA VAL A 124 -37.50 1.17 59.31
C VAL A 124 -37.49 1.79 60.72
N VAL A 125 -36.52 2.66 61.06
CA VAL A 125 -36.59 3.66 62.18
C VAL A 125 -35.72 4.91 61.84
N GLU A 126 -36.05 6.09 62.40
CA GLU A 126 -35.36 7.40 62.24
C GLU A 126 -34.44 7.76 63.46
N LYS A 127 -33.86 8.96 63.73
CA LYS A 127 -33.94 10.36 63.21
C LYS A 127 -32.73 11.22 63.72
N VAL A 128 -32.85 12.55 63.62
CA VAL A 128 -32.20 13.64 64.44
C VAL A 128 -31.00 14.46 63.86
N ILE A 129 -31.35 15.52 63.11
CA ILE A 129 -31.00 16.97 63.25
C ILE A 129 -29.54 17.44 63.60
N LYS A 130 -28.82 18.00 62.59
CA LYS A 130 -28.21 19.37 62.39
C LYS A 130 -27.65 20.24 63.58
N PRO A 131 -26.92 21.39 63.35
CA PRO A 131 -25.95 21.81 62.29
C PRO A 131 -24.74 22.72 62.75
N LEU A 132 -23.75 22.99 61.88
CA LEU A 132 -22.94 24.25 61.65
C LEU A 132 -21.62 23.89 60.90
N ALA A 133 -20.90 24.75 60.14
CA ALA A 133 -21.06 26.16 59.75
C ALA A 133 -20.46 26.43 58.34
N THR A 134 -20.81 27.56 57.75
CA THR A 134 -20.47 28.00 56.38
C THR A 134 -19.20 28.88 56.35
N LEU A 135 -18.46 28.87 55.23
CA LEU A 135 -17.64 30.02 54.79
C LEU A 135 -18.09 30.43 53.38
N ALA A 136 -18.26 31.74 53.18
CA ALA A 136 -18.86 32.32 51.98
C ALA A 136 -17.80 32.86 51.00
N ILE A 137 -18.16 32.86 49.71
CA ILE A 137 -17.50 33.65 48.66
C ILE A 137 -18.61 34.38 47.91
N GLU A 138 -18.40 35.67 47.61
CA GLU A 138 -19.39 36.57 47.01
C GLU A 138 -19.56 36.34 45.49
N PRO A 139 -20.72 36.68 44.89
CA PRO A 139 -20.96 36.49 43.47
C PRO A 139 -20.50 37.69 42.62
N GLU A 140 -19.73 37.42 41.56
CA GLU A 140 -19.44 38.40 40.52
C GLU A 140 -20.53 38.43 39.42
N ARG A 141 -20.64 39.54 38.71
CA ARG A 141 -21.85 39.91 37.93
C ARG A 141 -21.96 39.17 36.59
N THR A 142 -23.20 38.91 36.19
CA THR A 142 -23.57 38.52 34.82
C THR A 142 -23.63 39.74 33.89
N GLU A 143 -22.88 39.70 32.79
CA GLU A 143 -23.11 40.53 31.60
C GLU A 143 -23.71 39.68 30.46
N ALA A 144 -24.54 40.30 29.62
CA ALA A 144 -25.37 39.60 28.64
C ALA A 144 -24.65 39.36 27.30
N GLU A 145 -24.99 38.27 26.61
CA GLU A 145 -24.48 37.96 25.27
C GLU A 145 -25.14 38.83 24.18
N GLU A 146 -24.33 39.49 23.34
CA GLU A 146 -24.77 40.07 22.06
C GLU A 146 -24.58 39.07 20.88
N PRO A 147 -25.37 39.19 19.79
CA PRO A 147 -25.34 38.20 18.71
C PRO A 147 -24.04 38.25 17.89
N LYS A 148 -23.41 37.10 17.68
CA LYS A 148 -22.20 36.96 16.85
C LYS A 148 -22.50 37.29 15.39
N LYS A 149 -21.90 38.36 14.87
CA LYS A 149 -21.84 38.65 13.43
C LYS A 149 -21.09 37.54 12.69
N ILE A 150 -21.63 37.11 11.55
CA ILE A 150 -20.95 36.21 10.61
C ILE A 150 -19.72 36.92 10.05
N VAL A 151 -18.54 36.37 10.31
CA VAL A 151 -17.25 36.92 9.83
C VAL A 151 -16.96 36.31 8.45
N LYS A 152 -16.65 37.17 7.46
CA LYS A 152 -16.22 36.72 6.12
C LYS A 152 -14.93 35.89 6.20
N PRO A 153 -14.72 34.89 5.32
CA PRO A 153 -13.46 34.16 5.29
C PRO A 153 -12.30 35.13 5.01
N SER A 154 -11.36 35.21 5.94
CA SER A 154 -10.18 36.06 5.82
C SER A 154 -9.11 35.37 4.98
N GLU A 155 -8.53 36.12 4.05
CA GLU A 155 -7.35 35.74 3.25
C GLU A 155 -6.23 35.12 4.10
N PRO A 156 -5.37 34.25 3.53
CA PRO A 156 -4.19 33.75 4.23
C PRO A 156 -3.37 34.94 4.78
N PRO A 157 -2.93 34.93 6.05
CA PRO A 157 -2.31 36.11 6.63
C PRO A 157 -1.06 36.50 5.85
N ALA A 158 -0.90 37.79 5.55
CA ALA A 158 0.33 38.37 4.98
C ALA A 158 1.62 38.06 5.80
N ALA A 159 1.47 37.48 6.99
CA ALA A 159 2.54 36.93 7.79
C ALA A 159 3.10 35.57 7.31
N MET A 160 2.43 34.83 6.41
CA MET A 160 2.97 33.58 5.85
C MET A 160 4.17 33.85 4.93
N GLU A 161 4.01 34.77 3.99
CA GLU A 161 5.04 35.16 3.01
C GLU A 161 6.14 36.06 3.61
N ALA A 162 6.00 36.42 4.90
CA ALA A 162 6.97 37.23 5.59
C ALA A 162 8.36 36.53 5.64
N PRO A 163 9.46 37.27 5.47
CA PRO A 163 10.79 36.69 5.46
C PRO A 163 11.18 36.19 6.87
N LEU A 164 11.98 35.11 6.92
CA LEU A 164 12.44 34.48 8.16
C LEU A 164 13.04 35.44 9.19
N THR A 165 13.69 36.51 8.74
CA THR A 165 14.34 37.52 9.59
C THR A 165 13.37 38.31 10.49
N THR A 166 12.06 38.19 10.29
CA THR A 166 11.03 38.72 11.19
C THR A 166 10.97 37.99 12.55
N ILE A 167 11.52 36.77 12.64
CA ILE A 167 11.56 36.01 13.89
C ILE A 167 12.84 36.30 14.68
N ALA A 168 12.65 36.78 15.91
CA ALA A 168 13.71 36.96 16.89
C ALA A 168 14.50 35.65 17.09
N GLY A 169 15.76 35.65 16.65
CA GLY A 169 16.66 34.48 16.66
C GLY A 169 17.11 34.02 15.27
N ILE A 170 16.47 34.48 14.18
CA ILE A 170 16.92 34.23 12.80
C ILE A 170 17.61 35.48 12.24
N GLY A 171 18.95 35.55 12.39
CA GLY A 171 19.75 36.58 11.73
C GLY A 171 19.94 36.29 10.22
N PRO A 172 20.44 37.26 9.43
CA PRO A 172 20.65 37.10 7.98
C PRO A 172 21.54 35.90 7.60
N LYS A 173 22.51 35.56 8.46
CA LYS A 173 23.37 34.36 8.30
C LYS A 173 22.56 33.06 8.46
N SER A 174 21.68 33.00 9.46
CA SER A 174 20.83 31.83 9.71
C SER A 174 19.78 31.67 8.61
N ALA A 175 19.20 32.77 8.11
CA ALA A 175 18.28 32.74 6.97
C ALA A 175 18.98 32.18 5.71
N LYS A 176 20.21 32.62 5.38
CA LYS A 176 21.00 32.03 4.29
C LYS A 176 21.29 30.54 4.45
N THR A 177 21.42 30.03 5.69
CA THR A 177 21.58 28.60 5.94
C THR A 177 20.25 27.85 5.80
N LEU A 178 19.14 28.42 6.25
CA LEU A 178 17.80 27.83 6.12
C LEU A 178 17.33 27.72 4.66
N ARG A 179 17.74 28.65 3.78
CA ARG A 179 17.55 28.51 2.33
C ARG A 179 18.12 27.23 1.73
N LYS A 180 19.16 26.62 2.33
CA LYS A 180 19.68 25.31 1.91
C LYS A 180 18.75 24.13 2.21
N LEU A 181 17.68 24.37 2.96
CA LEU A 181 16.57 23.45 3.22
C LEU A 181 15.30 23.88 2.46
N ASN A 182 15.41 24.80 1.50
CA ASN A 182 14.30 25.45 0.78
C ASN A 182 13.34 26.19 1.71
N LEU A 183 13.87 26.81 2.78
CA LEU A 183 13.10 27.62 3.73
C LEU A 183 13.43 29.11 3.54
N GLU A 184 12.48 29.88 3.04
CA GLU A 184 12.55 31.31 2.67
C GLU A 184 11.54 32.16 3.46
N THR A 185 10.36 31.61 3.77
CA THR A 185 9.19 32.28 4.37
C THR A 185 8.76 31.66 5.70
N LEU A 186 7.92 32.36 6.48
CA LEU A 186 7.35 31.78 7.70
C LEU A 186 6.36 30.64 7.41
N GLY A 187 5.73 30.65 6.24
CA GLY A 187 4.92 29.54 5.73
C GLY A 187 5.76 28.27 5.57
N ASP A 188 6.95 28.38 4.97
CA ASP A 188 7.82 27.22 4.75
C ASP A 188 8.25 26.57 6.08
N LEU A 189 8.50 27.38 7.12
CA LEU A 189 8.79 26.87 8.47
C LEU A 189 7.58 26.21 9.16
N LEU A 190 6.36 26.58 8.78
CA LEU A 190 5.11 25.99 9.28
C LEU A 190 4.75 24.68 8.54
N TRP A 191 5.24 24.51 7.31
CA TRP A 191 5.10 23.28 6.53
C TRP A 191 6.36 22.40 6.55
N HIS A 192 7.40 22.78 7.31
CA HIS A 192 8.61 21.97 7.49
C HIS A 192 8.36 20.83 8.49
N LEU A 193 7.62 19.81 8.07
CA LEU A 193 7.13 18.74 8.96
C LEU A 193 8.27 17.87 9.55
N PRO A 194 8.07 17.26 10.74
CA PRO A 194 9.01 16.31 11.32
C PRO A 194 9.09 15.00 10.50
N ARG A 195 10.28 14.43 10.36
CA ARG A 195 10.49 13.10 9.73
C ARG A 195 10.20 11.93 10.66
N ARG A 196 10.37 12.13 11.97
CA ARG A 196 10.06 11.16 13.02
C ARG A 196 9.82 11.87 14.34
N TYR A 197 9.39 11.11 15.34
CA TYR A 197 9.18 11.55 16.70
C TYR A 197 9.94 10.63 17.65
N ASP A 198 10.68 11.20 18.59
CA ASP A 198 11.35 10.46 19.65
C ASP A 198 10.46 10.60 20.90
N ASP A 199 9.87 9.50 21.40
CA ASP A 199 8.92 9.56 22.52
C ASP A 199 9.64 9.61 23.87
N TYR A 200 9.72 10.81 24.43
CA TYR A 200 10.25 11.07 25.76
C TYR A 200 9.16 11.50 26.75
N SER A 201 7.88 11.20 26.48
CA SER A 201 6.75 11.52 27.37
C SER A 201 6.76 10.70 28.67
N GLN A 202 7.33 9.49 28.65
CA GLN A 202 7.38 8.61 29.82
C GLN A 202 8.40 9.11 30.86
N LEU A 203 7.90 9.73 31.92
CA LEU A 203 8.70 10.13 33.08
C LEU A 203 8.77 9.01 34.11
N LYS A 204 9.99 8.53 34.42
CA LYS A 204 10.25 7.48 35.42
C LYS A 204 11.31 7.92 36.44
N THR A 205 11.20 7.38 37.65
CA THR A 205 12.25 7.46 38.68
C THR A 205 13.37 6.47 38.39
N ILE A 206 14.60 6.78 38.78
CA ILE A 206 15.81 6.01 38.45
C ILE A 206 15.72 4.56 38.94
N ASN A 207 15.09 4.33 40.10
CA ASN A 207 14.88 2.99 40.64
C ASN A 207 13.86 2.11 39.88
N ARG A 208 13.12 2.67 38.90
CA ARG A 208 12.14 1.97 38.06
C ARG A 208 12.60 1.79 36.62
N LEU A 209 13.86 2.16 36.33
CA LEU A 209 14.43 2.06 34.99
C LEU A 209 14.78 0.61 34.64
N TRP A 210 14.49 0.22 33.41
CA TRP A 210 14.83 -1.08 32.84
C TRP A 210 15.83 -0.95 31.70
N TYR A 211 16.62 -2.00 31.44
CA TYR A 211 17.53 -2.00 30.31
C TYR A 211 16.77 -1.96 28.98
N GLY A 212 17.20 -1.09 28.06
CA GLY A 212 16.73 -1.02 26.67
C GLY A 212 15.57 -0.07 26.41
N GLU A 213 14.92 0.49 27.44
CA GLU A 213 13.80 1.44 27.27
C GLU A 213 14.27 2.87 26.95
N GLU A 214 13.41 3.66 26.29
CA GLU A 214 13.63 5.09 26.07
C GLU A 214 12.67 5.89 26.96
N VAL A 215 13.22 6.68 27.88
CA VAL A 215 12.45 7.33 28.95
C VAL A 215 13.09 8.65 29.37
N THR A 216 12.29 9.47 30.08
CA THR A 216 12.73 10.70 30.73
C THR A 216 12.89 10.52 32.23
N VAL A 217 13.97 11.07 32.77
CA VAL A 217 14.29 11.12 34.20
C VAL A 217 14.49 12.59 34.60
N ILE A 218 13.97 12.98 35.77
CA ILE A 218 14.34 14.24 36.42
C ILE A 218 15.28 13.91 37.58
N GLY A 219 16.46 14.52 37.59
CA GLY A 219 17.45 14.29 38.63
C GLY A 219 18.42 15.46 38.78
N THR A 220 19.13 15.46 39.90
CA THR A 220 20.19 16.44 40.19
C THR A 220 21.54 15.86 39.79
N VAL A 221 22.39 16.67 39.16
CA VAL A 221 23.78 16.28 38.89
C VAL A 221 24.52 16.21 40.23
N GLU A 222 25.04 15.03 40.60
CA GLU A 222 25.88 14.84 41.79
C GLU A 222 27.36 15.10 41.48
N ASP A 223 27.86 14.52 40.38
CA ASP A 223 29.26 14.61 39.95
C ASP A 223 29.34 14.72 38.42
N ILE A 224 30.41 15.33 37.92
CA ILE A 224 30.72 15.40 36.49
C ILE A 224 32.23 15.35 36.23
N GLN A 225 32.67 14.36 35.44
CA GLN A 225 34.07 14.08 35.16
C GLN A 225 34.36 14.15 33.66
N VAL A 226 35.56 14.60 33.29
CA VAL A 226 36.09 14.48 31.93
C VAL A 226 37.24 13.49 31.92
N ARG A 227 37.11 12.44 31.09
CA ARG A 227 38.12 11.40 30.92
C ARG A 227 38.62 11.40 29.48
N THR A 228 39.94 11.42 29.31
CA THR A 228 40.57 11.24 28.00
C THR A 228 40.83 9.76 27.76
N VAL A 229 40.23 9.20 26.70
CA VAL A 229 40.32 7.79 26.32
C VAL A 229 40.95 7.64 24.93
N ARG A 230 41.45 6.44 24.62
CA ARG A 230 42.23 6.13 23.39
C ARG A 230 43.40 7.11 23.19
N SER A 231 44.31 7.16 24.15
CA SER A 231 45.53 7.99 24.13
C SER A 231 45.28 9.47 23.79
N GLY A 232 44.27 10.07 24.42
CA GLY A 232 43.93 11.49 24.27
C GLY A 232 43.10 11.85 23.03
N ARG A 233 42.85 10.91 22.11
CA ARG A 233 42.12 11.16 20.85
C ARG A 233 40.61 11.31 21.03
N MET A 234 40.05 10.92 22.18
CA MET A 234 38.62 11.05 22.49
C MET A 234 38.43 11.58 23.91
N LYS A 235 37.51 12.54 24.07
CA LYS A 235 37.08 13.05 25.39
C LYS A 235 35.73 12.46 25.74
N LEU A 236 35.64 11.78 26.87
CA LEU A 236 34.40 11.25 27.45
C LEU A 236 34.00 12.15 28.62
N ILE A 237 32.75 12.61 28.64
CA ILE A 237 32.17 13.35 29.77
C ILE A 237 31.21 12.38 30.44
N GLU A 238 31.43 12.06 31.71
CA GLU A 238 30.55 11.22 32.52
C GLU A 238 29.92 12.10 33.61
N ALA A 239 28.58 12.17 33.69
CA ALA A 239 27.88 12.78 34.81
C ALA A 239 27.10 11.71 35.59
N VAL A 240 27.11 11.83 36.92
CA VAL A 240 26.25 11.03 37.81
C VAL A 240 25.04 11.87 38.16
N ILE A 241 23.86 11.33 37.94
CA ILE A 241 22.57 11.99 38.12
C ILE A 241 21.75 11.17 39.11
N SER A 242 21.14 11.83 40.08
CA SER A 242 20.41 11.21 41.18
C SER A 242 19.08 11.92 41.41
N ASP A 243 18.02 11.14 41.57
CA ASP A 243 16.67 11.62 41.88
C ASP A 243 16.28 11.32 43.35
N GLY A 244 17.25 10.86 44.15
CA GLY A 244 17.04 10.37 45.52
C GLY A 244 16.49 8.94 45.60
N SER A 245 16.03 8.35 44.48
CA SER A 245 15.60 6.94 44.41
C SER A 245 16.70 6.01 43.90
N GLY A 246 17.60 6.52 43.05
CA GLY A 246 18.75 5.79 42.52
C GLY A 246 19.76 6.71 41.84
N SER A 247 20.83 6.13 41.28
CA SER A 247 21.85 6.85 40.52
C SER A 247 21.95 6.34 39.07
N LEU A 248 21.98 7.27 38.12
CA LEU A 248 22.09 7.02 36.68
C LEU A 248 23.34 7.72 36.15
N ARG A 249 24.16 7.02 35.36
CA ARG A 249 25.32 7.65 34.70
C ARG A 249 24.98 8.08 33.29
N ALA A 250 25.00 9.37 33.01
CA ALA A 250 24.95 9.89 31.65
C ALA A 250 26.38 10.03 31.08
N THR A 251 26.60 9.60 29.84
CA THR A 251 27.89 9.77 29.15
C THR A 251 27.72 10.56 27.85
N TRP A 252 28.67 11.44 27.52
CA TRP A 252 28.71 12.14 26.24
C TRP A 252 30.10 12.07 25.62
N PHE A 253 30.15 11.74 24.34
CA PHE A 253 31.39 11.61 23.58
C PHE A 253 31.73 12.92 22.87
N ASN A 254 32.97 13.37 23.02
CA ASN A 254 33.58 14.55 22.40
C ASN A 254 32.83 15.90 22.59
N GLN A 255 32.09 16.06 23.69
CA GLN A 255 31.29 17.27 23.98
C GLN A 255 31.72 17.98 25.28
N PRO A 256 32.96 18.51 25.36
CA PRO A 256 33.50 19.08 26.60
C PRO A 256 32.68 20.28 27.12
N TRP A 257 32.03 21.04 26.24
CA TRP A 257 31.15 22.17 26.59
C TRP A 257 29.96 21.81 27.50
N ILE A 258 29.68 20.52 27.69
CA ILE A 258 28.64 20.05 28.62
C ILE A 258 29.05 20.35 30.07
N THR A 259 30.33 20.28 30.42
CA THR A 259 30.80 20.55 31.80
C THR A 259 30.64 22.00 32.23
N ASP A 260 30.61 22.94 31.28
CA ASP A 260 30.36 24.35 31.60
C ASP A 260 28.92 24.60 32.06
N LYS A 261 27.98 23.73 31.62
CA LYS A 261 26.53 23.90 31.77
C LYS A 261 25.89 22.95 32.77
N LEU A 262 26.35 21.69 32.82
CA LEU A 262 26.01 20.72 33.84
C LEU A 262 26.96 20.92 35.03
N ARG A 263 26.45 21.48 36.12
CA ARG A 263 27.19 21.68 37.36
C ARG A 263 26.57 20.84 38.49
N PRO A 264 27.36 20.31 39.42
CA PRO A 264 26.85 19.66 40.63
C PRO A 264 25.79 20.51 41.35
N GLY A 265 24.75 19.86 41.85
CA GLY A 265 23.61 20.52 42.51
C GLY A 265 22.57 21.13 41.57
N ARG A 266 22.74 21.07 40.23
CA ARG A 266 21.72 21.55 39.28
C ARG A 266 20.70 20.45 38.95
N PRO A 267 19.38 20.70 39.11
CA PRO A 267 18.35 19.80 38.62
C PRO A 267 18.21 19.89 37.09
N ILE A 268 18.15 18.73 36.45
CA ILE A 268 18.04 18.58 35.00
C ILE A 268 16.98 17.53 34.64
N VAL A 269 16.50 17.64 33.41
CA VAL A 269 15.70 16.62 32.73
C VAL A 269 16.65 15.91 31.76
N LEU A 270 16.66 14.59 31.82
CA LEU A 270 17.49 13.70 31.01
C LEU A 270 16.57 12.74 30.25
N SER A 271 16.69 12.68 28.92
CA SER A 271 15.88 11.80 28.07
C SER A 271 16.78 11.00 27.15
N GLY A 272 16.50 9.70 27.02
CA GLY A 272 17.22 8.83 26.10
C GLY A 272 17.08 7.35 26.43
N LYS A 273 17.84 6.52 25.70
CA LYS A 273 17.85 5.07 25.90
C LYS A 273 18.66 4.67 27.13
N VAL A 274 18.04 3.88 28.00
CA VAL A 274 18.70 3.22 29.13
C VAL A 274 19.51 2.04 28.61
N ASP A 275 20.81 2.11 28.87
CA ASP A 275 21.83 1.11 28.57
C ASP A 275 22.41 0.56 29.88
N GLN A 276 23.22 -0.49 29.85
CA GLN A 276 23.83 -1.08 31.06
C GLN A 276 25.32 -1.31 30.87
N TYR A 277 26.13 -0.74 31.76
CA TYR A 277 27.57 -0.93 31.78
C TYR A 277 28.04 -1.45 33.14
N LEU A 278 28.68 -2.63 33.14
CA LEU A 278 29.14 -3.34 34.34
C LEU A 278 28.06 -3.44 35.43
N GLY A 279 26.85 -3.82 35.02
CA GLY A 279 25.68 -3.98 35.89
C GLY A 279 24.97 -2.68 36.30
N ARG A 280 25.56 -1.50 36.05
CA ARG A 280 24.95 -0.19 36.37
C ARG A 280 24.21 0.38 35.18
N LEU A 281 23.06 1.00 35.43
CA LEU A 281 22.31 1.71 34.40
C LEU A 281 23.05 2.97 33.95
N THR A 282 23.07 3.20 32.65
CA THR A 282 23.72 4.33 32.00
C THR A 282 22.83 4.88 30.89
N MET A 283 22.99 6.14 30.52
CA MET A 283 22.47 6.66 29.25
C MET A 283 23.63 7.18 28.40
N ASN A 284 23.69 6.76 27.14
CA ASN A 284 24.77 7.10 26.23
C ASN A 284 24.31 8.18 25.24
N ASN A 285 24.99 9.33 25.29
CA ASN A 285 24.65 10.57 24.60
C ASN A 285 23.18 11.05 24.78
N PRO A 286 22.61 11.06 26.00
CA PRO A 286 21.23 11.46 26.22
C PRO A 286 20.99 12.94 25.91
N GLU A 287 19.75 13.24 25.54
CA GLU A 287 19.28 14.61 25.48
C GLU A 287 19.04 15.16 26.88
N TRP A 288 19.37 16.43 27.08
CA TRP A 288 19.17 17.10 28.35
C TRP A 288 18.72 18.55 28.21
N GLU A 289 17.89 18.96 29.18
CA GLU A 289 17.45 20.33 29.42
C GLU A 289 17.52 20.63 30.92
N ALA A 290 17.62 21.90 31.28
CA ALA A 290 17.54 22.31 32.67
C ALA A 290 16.07 22.51 33.08
N LEU A 291 15.72 22.10 34.30
CA LEU A 291 14.33 22.04 34.78
C LEU A 291 13.62 23.42 34.81
N ASP A 292 14.39 24.51 34.82
CA ASP A 292 13.96 25.91 34.83
C ASP A 292 13.47 26.46 33.48
N ARG A 293 13.39 25.64 32.43
CA ARG A 293 12.99 26.06 31.07
C ARG A 293 11.77 25.29 30.58
N LYS A 294 11.01 25.90 29.65
CA LYS A 294 10.01 25.15 28.86
C LYS A 294 10.73 23.99 28.16
N GLN A 295 10.41 22.78 28.59
CA GLN A 295 10.98 21.53 28.10
C GLN A 295 10.51 21.32 26.66
N LEU A 296 11.35 21.63 25.67
CA LEU A 296 11.02 21.51 24.23
C LEU A 296 11.79 20.36 23.58
N HIS A 297 12.69 19.71 24.31
CA HIS A 297 13.59 18.66 23.82
C HIS A 297 13.59 17.42 24.72
N THR A 298 12.79 17.43 25.80
CA THR A 298 12.66 16.40 26.84
C THR A 298 11.22 16.37 27.36
N ASN A 299 10.82 15.30 28.07
CA ASN A 299 9.53 15.19 28.76
C ASN A 299 8.28 15.44 27.87
N ARG A 300 8.33 14.96 26.62
CA ARG A 300 7.25 15.02 25.62
C ARG A 300 7.56 14.08 24.46
N ILE A 301 6.63 13.93 23.54
CA ILE A 301 6.92 13.42 22.20
C ILE A 301 7.71 14.52 21.44
N VAL A 302 8.95 14.22 21.05
CA VAL A 302 9.90 15.22 20.53
C VAL A 302 10.00 15.14 19.00
N PRO A 303 9.66 16.21 18.25
CA PRO A 303 9.74 16.21 16.79
C PRO A 303 11.21 16.23 16.29
N VAL A 304 11.52 15.44 15.28
CA VAL A 304 12.84 15.40 14.62
C VAL A 304 12.73 15.88 13.18
N TYR A 305 13.31 17.04 12.91
CA TYR A 305 13.27 17.72 11.61
C TYR A 305 14.46 17.35 10.71
N PRO A 306 14.34 17.50 9.38
CA PRO A 306 15.48 17.57 8.48
C PRO A 306 16.50 18.63 8.94
N LEU A 307 17.80 18.36 8.76
CA LEU A 307 18.89 19.28 9.17
C LEU A 307 19.88 19.52 8.04
N THR A 308 20.53 20.68 8.09
CA THR A 308 21.66 21.04 7.21
C THR A 308 22.86 21.53 8.03
N ALA A 309 24.05 21.49 7.43
CA ALA A 309 25.28 21.91 8.10
C ALA A 309 25.20 23.36 8.60
N GLY A 310 25.37 23.54 9.91
CA GLY A 310 25.25 24.84 10.59
C GLY A 310 23.90 25.10 11.27
N VAL A 311 22.92 24.18 11.15
CA VAL A 311 21.65 24.20 11.89
C VAL A 311 21.65 23.08 12.92
N THR A 312 21.30 23.38 14.18
CA THR A 312 21.15 22.36 15.23
C THR A 312 19.68 22.06 15.49
N SER A 313 19.34 20.80 15.78
CA SER A 313 17.96 20.37 16.08
C SER A 313 17.30 21.22 17.18
N LYS A 314 18.03 21.47 18.29
CA LYS A 314 17.57 22.31 19.40
C LYS A 314 17.23 23.76 19.00
N TRP A 315 18.00 24.35 18.09
CA TRP A 315 17.73 25.70 17.60
C TRP A 315 16.55 25.71 16.62
N LEU A 316 16.53 24.80 15.64
CA LEU A 316 15.46 24.70 14.64
C LEU A 316 14.10 24.43 15.31
N ARG A 317 14.03 23.47 16.24
CA ARG A 317 12.82 23.15 16.99
C ARG A 317 12.28 24.35 17.79
N ARG A 318 13.17 25.18 18.37
CA ARG A 318 12.76 26.42 19.07
C ARG A 318 12.21 27.48 18.11
N VAL A 319 12.82 27.61 16.93
CA VAL A 319 12.35 28.50 15.87
C VAL A 319 10.95 28.06 15.41
N ILE A 320 10.78 26.79 15.03
CA ILE A 320 9.49 26.24 14.57
C ILE A 320 8.43 26.36 15.67
N HIS A 321 8.74 26.07 16.94
CA HIS A 321 7.82 26.31 18.05
C HIS A 321 7.30 27.76 18.10
N SER A 322 8.17 28.75 17.88
CA SER A 322 7.79 30.17 17.83
C SER A 322 6.91 30.51 16.61
N VAL A 323 7.13 29.86 15.48
CA VAL A 323 6.29 29.98 14.26
C VAL A 323 4.91 29.39 14.55
N VAL A 324 4.85 28.10 14.88
CA VAL A 324 3.62 27.32 15.11
C VAL A 324 2.73 27.99 16.16
N THR A 325 3.30 28.40 17.31
CA THR A 325 2.53 29.07 18.38
C THR A 325 1.87 30.37 17.91
N ARG A 326 2.47 31.09 16.95
CA ARG A 326 1.99 32.41 16.50
C ARG A 326 1.15 32.36 15.24
N LEU A 327 1.45 31.45 14.32
CA LEU A 327 0.82 31.37 12.99
C LEU A 327 -0.24 30.30 12.88
N ALA A 328 -0.06 29.09 13.44
CA ALA A 328 -1.07 28.02 13.32
C ALA A 328 -2.49 28.43 13.78
N PRO A 329 -2.68 29.24 14.85
CA PRO A 329 -4.00 29.75 15.23
C PRO A 329 -4.62 30.79 14.28
N ARG A 330 -3.87 31.26 13.29
CA ARG A 330 -4.25 32.30 12.31
C ARG A 330 -4.34 31.77 10.89
N VAL A 331 -3.97 30.51 10.64
CA VAL A 331 -4.20 29.86 9.35
C VAL A 331 -5.70 29.57 9.25
N PRO A 332 -6.41 30.10 8.24
CA PRO A 332 -7.79 29.72 8.01
C PRO A 332 -7.83 28.26 7.55
N ASP A 333 -8.87 27.51 7.92
CA ASP A 333 -9.04 26.13 7.45
C ASP A 333 -9.55 26.16 6.00
N PRO A 334 -8.84 25.57 5.02
CA PRO A 334 -9.29 25.54 3.64
C PRO A 334 -10.42 24.52 3.43
N LEU A 335 -10.60 23.54 4.32
CA LEU A 335 -11.69 22.57 4.21
C LEU A 335 -13.01 23.16 4.72
N PRO A 336 -14.11 23.04 3.96
CA PRO A 336 -15.43 23.46 4.41
C PRO A 336 -15.88 22.68 5.65
N GLN A 337 -16.62 23.34 6.53
CA GLN A 337 -17.09 22.77 7.81
C GLN A 337 -17.89 21.46 7.62
N SER A 338 -18.57 21.31 6.47
CA SER A 338 -19.30 20.10 6.08
C SER A 338 -18.39 18.89 5.85
N VAL A 339 -17.21 19.10 5.25
CA VAL A 339 -16.18 18.06 5.03
C VAL A 339 -15.51 17.67 6.35
N LEU A 340 -15.22 18.67 7.21
CA LEU A 340 -14.62 18.41 8.53
C LEU A 340 -15.51 17.50 9.40
N GLN A 341 -16.82 17.74 9.38
CA GLN A 341 -17.78 16.95 10.15
C GLN A 341 -18.03 15.56 9.54
N SER A 342 -18.13 15.44 8.22
CA SER A 342 -18.39 14.15 7.57
C SER A 342 -17.20 13.20 7.57
N ALA A 343 -15.97 13.73 7.57
CA ALA A 343 -14.74 12.96 7.57
C ALA A 343 -14.13 12.76 8.97
N ASP A 344 -14.76 13.26 10.04
CA ASP A 344 -14.25 13.25 11.42
C ASP A 344 -12.81 13.79 11.52
N LEU A 345 -12.67 15.09 11.22
CA LEU A 345 -11.39 15.76 11.10
C LEU A 345 -11.21 16.88 12.12
N VAL A 346 -10.05 16.89 12.78
CA VAL A 346 -9.60 18.05 13.57
C VAL A 346 -9.33 19.25 12.65
N THR A 347 -9.51 20.47 13.15
CA THR A 347 -9.23 21.69 12.35
C THR A 347 -7.75 21.83 12.00
N LEU A 348 -7.43 22.50 10.90
CA LEU A 348 -6.05 22.68 10.42
C LEU A 348 -5.15 23.33 11.47
N LYS A 349 -5.70 24.28 12.26
CA LYS A 349 -5.04 24.85 13.44
C LYS A 349 -4.54 23.76 14.41
N ILE A 350 -5.41 22.81 14.76
CA ILE A 350 -5.08 21.73 15.71
C ILE A 350 -4.07 20.79 15.06
N ALA A 351 -4.26 20.41 13.80
CA ALA A 351 -3.33 19.55 13.08
C ALA A 351 -1.91 20.16 13.01
N LEU A 352 -1.77 21.43 12.65
CA LEU A 352 -0.48 22.12 12.62
C LEU A 352 0.16 22.27 14.01
N GLN A 353 -0.63 22.40 15.08
CA GLN A 353 -0.09 22.42 16.44
C GLN A 353 0.42 21.03 16.86
N GLN A 354 -0.41 20.01 16.67
CA GLN A 354 -0.17 18.64 17.16
C GLN A 354 0.82 17.86 16.26
N ILE A 355 0.96 18.17 14.96
CA ILE A 355 2.01 17.57 14.12
C ILE A 355 3.40 18.05 14.55
N HIS A 356 3.54 19.31 14.96
CA HIS A 356 4.83 19.86 15.36
C HIS A 356 5.16 19.59 16.84
N PHE A 357 4.17 19.72 17.73
CA PHE A 357 4.34 19.57 19.17
C PHE A 357 3.13 18.83 19.75
N PRO A 358 3.03 17.50 19.52
CA PRO A 358 1.93 16.71 20.03
C PRO A 358 1.91 16.67 21.56
N ASP A 359 0.71 16.78 22.13
CA ASP A 359 0.47 16.58 23.56
C ASP A 359 0.49 15.07 23.90
N ASP A 360 -0.02 14.22 23.00
CA ASP A 360 -0.02 12.76 23.11
C ASP A 360 0.00 12.06 21.73
N MET A 361 0.13 10.73 21.73
CA MET A 361 0.20 9.92 20.50
C MET A 361 -1.14 9.80 19.74
N GLU A 362 -2.29 10.03 20.37
CA GLU A 362 -3.59 10.06 19.68
C GLU A 362 -3.78 11.37 18.92
N GLN A 363 -3.45 12.52 19.54
CA GLN A 363 -3.46 13.82 18.89
C GLN A 363 -2.47 13.88 17.73
N LEU A 364 -1.28 13.27 17.87
CA LEU A 364 -0.34 13.10 16.78
C LEU A 364 -0.96 12.31 15.61
N ARG A 365 -1.59 11.15 15.88
CA ARG A 365 -2.25 10.35 14.84
C ARG A 365 -3.40 11.11 14.17
N ARG A 366 -4.21 11.86 14.93
CA ARG A 366 -5.28 12.71 14.37
C ARG A 366 -4.74 13.83 13.49
N ALA A 367 -3.63 14.45 13.87
CA ALA A 367 -2.97 15.47 13.07
C ALA A 367 -2.37 14.90 11.77
N GLN A 368 -1.68 13.76 11.86
CA GLN A 368 -1.17 13.03 10.69
C GLN A 368 -2.29 12.64 9.72
N HIS A 369 -3.37 12.03 10.24
CA HIS A 369 -4.54 11.68 9.43
C HIS A 369 -5.19 12.91 8.79
N ARG A 370 -5.30 14.04 9.52
CA ARG A 370 -5.84 15.29 8.95
C ARG A 370 -5.00 15.81 7.79
N LEU A 371 -3.68 15.94 7.95
CA LEU A 371 -2.82 16.47 6.88
C LEU A 371 -2.72 15.49 5.69
N ALA A 372 -2.70 14.19 5.95
CA ALA A 372 -2.77 13.18 4.90
C ALA A 372 -4.13 13.20 4.16
N PHE A 373 -5.23 13.45 4.88
CA PHE A 373 -6.54 13.64 4.25
C PHE A 373 -6.56 14.88 3.36
N ASP A 374 -6.01 16.02 3.80
CA ASP A 374 -5.99 17.26 3.02
C ASP A 374 -5.25 17.05 1.68
N GLU A 375 -4.07 16.43 1.71
CA GLU A 375 -3.30 16.08 0.50
C GLU A 375 -4.08 15.13 -0.43
N MET A 376 -4.71 14.07 0.11
CA MET A 376 -5.52 13.13 -0.69
C MET A 376 -6.79 13.78 -1.23
N PHE A 377 -7.43 14.67 -0.49
CA PHE A 377 -8.66 15.34 -0.89
C PHE A 377 -8.41 16.34 -2.02
N LEU A 378 -7.34 17.15 -1.92
CA LEU A 378 -6.90 18.04 -2.99
C LEU A 378 -6.49 17.28 -4.25
N LEU A 379 -5.87 16.10 -4.10
CA LEU A 379 -5.57 15.20 -5.21
C LEU A 379 -6.85 14.65 -5.86
N GLN A 380 -7.82 14.12 -5.09
CA GLN A 380 -9.08 13.63 -5.65
C GLN A 380 -9.91 14.74 -6.31
N LEU A 381 -9.89 15.97 -5.79
CA LEU A 381 -10.60 17.09 -6.41
C LEU A 381 -10.02 17.49 -7.77
N GLY A 382 -8.70 17.58 -7.91
CA GLY A 382 -8.09 17.88 -9.21
C GLY A 382 -8.26 16.75 -10.21
N VAL A 383 -8.24 15.49 -9.76
CA VAL A 383 -8.62 14.32 -10.58
C VAL A 383 -10.06 14.42 -11.10
N LEU A 384 -11.03 14.75 -10.23
CA LEU A 384 -12.43 14.93 -10.64
C LEU A 384 -12.60 16.12 -11.59
N ARG A 385 -11.86 17.20 -11.37
CA ARG A 385 -11.83 18.36 -12.27
C ARG A 385 -11.29 17.98 -13.64
N GLN A 386 -10.16 17.27 -13.71
CA GLN A 386 -9.57 16.82 -14.96
C GLN A 386 -10.53 15.91 -15.74
N LYS A 387 -11.21 14.98 -15.05
CA LYS A 387 -12.27 14.18 -15.66
C LYS A 387 -13.42 15.06 -16.20
N ASN A 388 -13.88 16.05 -15.46
CA ASN A 388 -14.95 16.95 -15.92
C ASN A 388 -14.52 17.88 -17.08
N GLU A 389 -13.24 18.25 -17.15
CA GLU A 389 -12.67 18.95 -18.32
C GLU A 389 -12.63 18.02 -19.55
N TRP A 390 -12.36 16.73 -19.35
CA TRP A 390 -12.43 15.70 -20.39
C TRP A 390 -13.87 15.40 -20.84
N ASP A 391 -14.82 15.27 -19.91
CA ASP A 391 -16.26 15.07 -20.18
C ASP A 391 -16.90 16.26 -20.93
N GLN A 392 -16.22 17.42 -21.02
CA GLN A 392 -16.62 18.57 -21.84
C GLN A 392 -16.11 18.53 -23.28
N LEU A 393 -15.16 17.64 -23.60
CA LEU A 393 -14.72 17.43 -24.97
C LEU A 393 -15.81 16.73 -25.77
N SER A 394 -15.96 17.12 -27.04
CA SER A 394 -16.86 16.45 -27.98
C SER A 394 -16.10 15.46 -28.84
N CYS A 395 -16.63 14.25 -28.98
CA CYS A 395 -16.22 13.27 -29.99
C CYS A 395 -17.41 12.88 -30.87
N GLN A 396 -17.17 12.09 -31.91
CA GLN A 396 -18.25 11.53 -32.71
C GLN A 396 -18.78 10.22 -32.11
N PRO A 397 -20.09 10.10 -31.81
CA PRO A 397 -20.69 8.85 -31.34
C PRO A 397 -20.54 7.69 -32.35
N LEU A 398 -20.32 6.49 -31.82
CA LEU A 398 -20.16 5.23 -32.55
C LEU A 398 -21.18 4.18 -32.05
N PRO A 399 -22.50 4.42 -32.17
CA PRO A 399 -23.52 3.51 -31.66
C PRO A 399 -23.59 2.18 -32.44
N VAL A 400 -24.04 1.12 -31.76
CA VAL A 400 -24.43 -0.16 -32.35
C VAL A 400 -25.71 -0.69 -31.71
N ASP A 401 -26.50 -1.43 -32.49
CA ASP A 401 -27.71 -2.10 -32.01
C ASP A 401 -27.38 -3.40 -31.24
N ASP A 402 -28.38 -3.93 -30.52
CA ASP A 402 -28.21 -5.19 -29.77
C ASP A 402 -27.98 -6.38 -30.70
N ALA A 403 -28.54 -6.35 -31.92
CA ALA A 403 -28.38 -7.39 -32.92
C ALA A 403 -26.93 -7.55 -33.38
N TRP A 404 -26.20 -6.45 -33.58
CA TRP A 404 -24.77 -6.50 -33.88
C TRP A 404 -23.96 -7.12 -32.74
N ILE A 405 -24.31 -6.82 -31.48
CA ILE A 405 -23.63 -7.40 -30.31
C ILE A 405 -23.87 -8.90 -30.23
N THR A 406 -25.13 -9.35 -30.37
CA THR A 406 -25.45 -10.78 -30.43
C THR A 406 -24.62 -11.46 -31.52
N SER A 407 -24.66 -10.95 -32.76
CA SER A 407 -23.88 -11.47 -33.88
C SER A 407 -22.36 -11.50 -33.61
N PHE A 408 -21.81 -10.46 -32.97
CA PHE A 408 -20.39 -10.43 -32.61
C PHE A 408 -20.05 -11.49 -31.57
N THR A 409 -20.87 -11.63 -30.51
CA THR A 409 -20.63 -12.61 -29.44
C THR A 409 -20.85 -14.06 -29.88
N GLU A 410 -21.80 -14.35 -30.75
CA GLU A 410 -22.07 -15.69 -31.29
C GLU A 410 -20.98 -16.16 -32.26
N ALA A 411 -20.26 -15.23 -32.90
CA ALA A 411 -19.14 -15.52 -33.79
C ALA A 411 -17.80 -15.75 -33.07
N LEU A 412 -17.72 -15.50 -31.75
CA LEU A 412 -16.51 -15.78 -30.98
C LEU A 412 -16.30 -17.29 -30.78
N PRO A 413 -15.05 -17.79 -30.81
CA PRO A 413 -14.76 -19.21 -30.59
C PRO A 413 -14.92 -19.68 -29.12
N TYR A 414 -15.41 -18.81 -28.22
CA TYR A 414 -15.61 -19.08 -26.80
C TYR A 414 -16.72 -18.19 -26.23
N THR A 415 -17.33 -18.62 -25.13
CA THR A 415 -18.33 -17.84 -24.39
C THR A 415 -17.66 -16.79 -23.49
N LEU A 416 -18.17 -15.55 -23.54
CA LEU A 416 -17.71 -14.47 -22.66
C LEU A 416 -18.15 -14.70 -21.21
N THR A 417 -17.25 -14.43 -20.25
CA THR A 417 -17.57 -14.41 -18.82
C THR A 417 -18.50 -13.23 -18.45
N LEU A 418 -19.10 -13.24 -17.26
CA LEU A 418 -19.98 -12.14 -16.83
C LEU A 418 -19.18 -10.83 -16.70
N ALA A 419 -17.95 -10.90 -16.19
CA ALA A 419 -17.05 -9.75 -16.13
C ALA A 419 -16.68 -9.22 -17.53
N GLN A 420 -16.49 -10.10 -18.52
CA GLN A 420 -16.24 -9.70 -19.91
C GLN A 420 -17.49 -9.10 -20.58
N GLN A 421 -18.67 -9.65 -20.34
CA GLN A 421 -19.95 -9.10 -20.85
C GLN A 421 -20.18 -7.68 -20.29
N ASN A 422 -19.97 -7.48 -18.99
CA ASN A 422 -20.04 -6.15 -18.36
C ASN A 422 -19.00 -5.20 -18.97
N ALA A 423 -17.75 -5.65 -19.17
CA ALA A 423 -16.70 -4.84 -19.78
C ALA A 423 -16.98 -4.44 -21.24
N PHE A 424 -17.64 -5.32 -22.01
CA PHE A 424 -18.11 -5.00 -23.36
C PHE A 424 -19.26 -3.97 -23.30
N MET A 425 -20.23 -4.14 -22.40
CA MET A 425 -21.33 -3.18 -22.23
C MET A 425 -20.83 -1.80 -21.78
N ASP A 426 -19.85 -1.72 -20.88
CA ASP A 426 -19.14 -0.48 -20.51
C ASP A 426 -18.61 0.24 -21.77
N VAL A 427 -17.77 -0.45 -22.56
CA VAL A 427 -17.16 0.11 -23.78
C VAL A 427 -18.22 0.50 -24.82
N ARG A 428 -19.27 -0.31 -25.00
CA ARG A 428 -20.37 -0.04 -25.93
C ARG A 428 -21.15 1.21 -25.53
N ASN A 429 -21.43 1.39 -24.24
CA ASN A 429 -22.18 2.53 -23.74
C ASN A 429 -21.39 3.83 -23.93
N ASP A 430 -20.10 3.84 -23.55
CA ASP A 430 -19.25 5.02 -23.68
C ASP A 430 -19.06 5.44 -25.15
N LEU A 431 -18.74 4.48 -26.03
CA LEU A 431 -18.57 4.72 -27.47
C LEU A 431 -19.83 5.27 -28.14
N ALA A 432 -21.02 5.05 -27.56
CA ALA A 432 -22.28 5.59 -28.06
C ALA A 432 -22.58 7.02 -27.57
N THR A 433 -21.77 7.60 -26.68
CA THR A 433 -21.94 8.97 -26.18
C THR A 433 -21.23 10.01 -27.08
N PRO A 434 -21.57 11.31 -26.98
CA PRO A 434 -20.86 12.38 -27.69
C PRO A 434 -19.60 12.89 -26.98
N HIS A 435 -19.14 12.21 -25.92
CA HIS A 435 -17.94 12.56 -25.17
C HIS A 435 -16.89 11.45 -25.35
N PRO A 436 -15.60 11.77 -25.48
CA PRO A 436 -14.58 10.76 -25.74
C PRO A 436 -14.43 9.79 -24.56
N MET A 437 -14.58 8.49 -24.81
CA MET A 437 -14.24 7.45 -23.84
C MET A 437 -12.76 7.55 -23.45
N ASN A 438 -12.45 7.43 -22.16
CA ASN A 438 -11.08 7.37 -21.65
C ASN A 438 -11.04 6.33 -20.54
N ARG A 439 -10.76 5.06 -20.90
CA ARG A 439 -11.07 3.90 -20.05
C ARG A 439 -9.86 3.03 -19.79
N LEU A 440 -9.57 2.77 -18.51
CA LEU A 440 -8.63 1.76 -18.04
C LEU A 440 -9.33 0.40 -17.93
N LEU A 441 -8.98 -0.51 -18.83
CA LEU A 441 -9.40 -1.91 -18.77
C LEU A 441 -8.35 -2.73 -18.01
N GLN A 442 -8.64 -2.98 -16.74
CA GLN A 442 -7.78 -3.72 -15.83
C GLN A 442 -8.29 -5.16 -15.69
N GLY A 443 -7.37 -6.13 -15.67
CA GLY A 443 -7.70 -7.53 -15.44
C GLY A 443 -6.44 -8.38 -15.45
N ASP A 444 -6.52 -9.59 -14.92
CA ASP A 444 -5.35 -10.48 -14.82
C ASP A 444 -4.77 -10.88 -16.19
N VAL A 445 -3.56 -11.43 -16.21
CA VAL A 445 -2.90 -12.00 -17.40
C VAL A 445 -3.77 -13.12 -17.97
N GLY A 446 -4.38 -12.90 -19.14
CA GLY A 446 -5.28 -13.85 -19.78
C GLY A 446 -6.74 -13.83 -19.27
N SER A 447 -7.16 -12.76 -18.60
CA SER A 447 -8.58 -12.46 -18.31
C SER A 447 -9.43 -12.10 -19.54
N GLY A 448 -8.84 -12.03 -20.74
CA GLY A 448 -9.55 -11.70 -21.98
C GLY A 448 -9.63 -10.21 -22.34
N LYS A 449 -8.77 -9.35 -21.78
CA LYS A 449 -8.71 -7.91 -22.15
C LYS A 449 -8.71 -7.66 -23.67
N THR A 450 -7.99 -8.48 -24.43
CA THR A 450 -7.89 -8.39 -25.90
C THR A 450 -9.23 -8.55 -26.62
N VAL A 451 -10.19 -9.37 -26.13
CA VAL A 451 -11.49 -9.51 -26.79
C VAL A 451 -12.39 -8.28 -26.58
N ILE A 452 -12.24 -7.59 -25.44
CA ILE A 452 -12.95 -6.33 -25.19
C ILE A 452 -12.39 -5.21 -26.09
N ALA A 453 -11.07 -5.16 -26.28
CA ALA A 453 -10.45 -4.27 -27.27
C ALA A 453 -10.91 -4.59 -28.70
N ALA A 454 -10.96 -5.86 -29.08
CA ALA A 454 -11.47 -6.29 -30.38
C ALA A 454 -12.94 -5.89 -30.60
N ALA A 455 -13.77 -5.96 -29.57
CA ALA A 455 -15.17 -5.52 -29.62
C ALA A 455 -15.31 -4.01 -29.85
N GLY A 456 -14.53 -3.18 -29.13
CA GLY A 456 -14.49 -1.73 -29.36
C GLY A 456 -13.99 -1.36 -30.77
N ILE A 457 -12.99 -2.08 -31.28
CA ILE A 457 -12.50 -1.94 -32.66
C ILE A 457 -13.60 -2.32 -33.67
N GLY A 458 -14.35 -3.40 -33.42
CA GLY A 458 -15.50 -3.81 -34.23
C GLY A 458 -16.60 -2.75 -34.30
N ILE A 459 -16.97 -2.14 -33.16
CA ILE A 459 -17.91 -1.02 -33.07
C ILE A 459 -17.43 0.17 -33.92
N THR A 460 -16.14 0.49 -33.81
CA THR A 460 -15.52 1.63 -34.49
C THR A 460 -15.52 1.44 -36.01
N ALA A 461 -15.13 0.25 -36.49
CA ALA A 461 -15.15 -0.10 -37.91
C ALA A 461 -16.58 -0.17 -38.48
N LYS A 462 -17.55 -0.67 -37.70
CA LYS A 462 -18.99 -0.68 -38.05
C LYS A 462 -19.54 0.72 -38.30
N ASN A 463 -18.99 1.73 -37.64
CA ASN A 463 -19.33 3.15 -37.78
C ASN A 463 -18.45 3.92 -38.80
N HIS A 464 -17.72 3.19 -39.66
CA HIS A 464 -16.80 3.72 -40.67
C HIS A 464 -15.70 4.63 -40.11
N SER A 465 -15.23 4.34 -38.89
CA SER A 465 -14.05 4.96 -38.28
C SER A 465 -12.90 3.96 -38.22
N GLN A 466 -11.68 4.48 -38.14
CA GLN A 466 -10.44 3.70 -38.04
C GLN A 466 -10.04 3.48 -36.57
N SER A 467 -9.29 2.41 -36.31
CA SER A 467 -8.71 2.12 -35.00
C SER A 467 -7.20 1.94 -35.05
N ALA A 468 -6.51 2.38 -33.99
CA ALA A 468 -5.08 2.15 -33.78
C ALA A 468 -4.87 1.29 -32.53
N TYR A 469 -4.07 0.23 -32.63
CA TYR A 469 -3.67 -0.61 -31.49
C TYR A 469 -2.16 -0.53 -31.28
N MET A 470 -1.72 0.06 -30.17
CA MET A 470 -0.31 0.19 -29.81
C MET A 470 0.10 -0.87 -28.78
N ALA A 471 1.18 -1.61 -29.10
CA ALA A 471 1.78 -2.62 -28.24
C ALA A 471 3.28 -2.31 -28.00
N PRO A 472 3.85 -2.65 -26.83
CA PRO A 472 5.18 -2.16 -26.43
C PRO A 472 6.35 -2.83 -27.16
N THR A 473 6.14 -3.99 -27.79
CA THR A 473 7.17 -4.74 -28.53
C THR A 473 6.63 -5.29 -29.86
N SER A 474 7.52 -5.50 -30.83
CA SER A 474 7.17 -6.03 -32.16
C SER A 474 6.43 -7.37 -32.05
N ILE A 475 6.91 -8.25 -31.16
CA ILE A 475 6.33 -9.59 -30.91
C ILE A 475 4.87 -9.48 -30.41
N LEU A 476 4.58 -8.53 -29.52
CA LEU A 476 3.22 -8.30 -29.05
C LEU A 476 2.34 -7.69 -30.16
N ALA A 477 2.86 -6.74 -30.95
CA ALA A 477 2.15 -6.18 -32.08
C ALA A 477 1.79 -7.28 -33.11
N GLU A 478 2.73 -8.18 -33.42
CA GLU A 478 2.49 -9.35 -34.28
C GLU A 478 1.47 -10.32 -33.67
N GLN A 479 1.57 -10.64 -32.38
CA GLN A 479 0.62 -11.52 -31.70
C GLN A 479 -0.81 -10.95 -31.73
N HIS A 480 -0.95 -9.66 -31.42
CA HIS A 480 -2.24 -8.98 -31.48
C HIS A 480 -2.75 -8.86 -32.91
N TYR A 481 -1.88 -8.61 -33.90
CA TYR A 481 -2.24 -8.60 -35.32
C TYR A 481 -2.82 -9.94 -35.78
N GLN A 482 -2.19 -11.07 -35.44
CA GLN A 482 -2.76 -12.41 -35.73
C GLN A 482 -4.09 -12.62 -34.99
N THR A 483 -4.17 -12.26 -33.71
CA THR A 483 -5.41 -12.38 -32.92
C THR A 483 -6.56 -11.56 -33.52
N MET A 484 -6.28 -10.37 -34.08
CA MET A 484 -7.26 -9.53 -34.74
C MET A 484 -7.65 -10.07 -36.13
N LEU A 485 -6.73 -10.70 -36.88
CA LEU A 485 -7.03 -11.42 -38.12
C LEU A 485 -7.93 -12.65 -37.89
N ASP A 486 -7.78 -13.34 -36.75
CA ASP A 486 -8.61 -14.49 -36.40
C ASP A 486 -10.01 -14.07 -35.91
N LEU A 487 -10.12 -12.99 -35.13
CA LEU A 487 -11.37 -12.58 -34.49
C LEU A 487 -12.24 -11.63 -35.31
N LEU A 488 -11.66 -10.62 -35.96
CA LEU A 488 -12.45 -9.50 -36.51
C LEU A 488 -13.13 -9.79 -37.86
N PRO A 489 -12.55 -10.57 -38.80
CA PRO A 489 -13.27 -10.98 -40.00
C PRO A 489 -14.55 -11.77 -39.71
N PRO A 490 -14.57 -12.83 -38.86
CA PRO A 490 -15.80 -13.54 -38.55
C PRO A 490 -16.75 -12.76 -37.64
N ALA A 491 -16.26 -12.05 -36.61
CA ALA A 491 -17.13 -11.41 -35.61
C ALA A 491 -17.61 -10.00 -35.98
N ALA A 492 -16.80 -9.21 -36.68
CA ALA A 492 -17.13 -7.82 -37.05
C ALA A 492 -17.32 -7.61 -38.56
N GLY A 493 -17.06 -8.63 -39.40
CA GLY A 493 -17.17 -8.53 -40.86
C GLY A 493 -16.08 -7.68 -41.51
N ILE A 494 -14.94 -7.50 -40.83
CA ILE A 494 -13.82 -6.66 -41.30
C ILE A 494 -12.93 -7.49 -42.23
N PRO A 495 -12.76 -7.13 -43.52
CA PRO A 495 -11.88 -7.86 -44.42
C PRO A 495 -10.42 -7.86 -43.95
N ALA A 496 -9.76 -9.00 -44.05
CA ALA A 496 -8.37 -9.17 -43.58
C ALA A 496 -7.40 -8.18 -44.24
N GLU A 497 -7.63 -7.78 -45.49
CA GLU A 497 -6.81 -6.78 -46.19
C GLU A 497 -6.85 -5.38 -45.55
N LYS A 498 -7.88 -5.07 -44.75
CA LYS A 498 -8.06 -3.78 -44.05
C LYS A 498 -7.41 -3.73 -42.67
N ILE A 499 -6.80 -4.83 -42.23
CA ILE A 499 -6.05 -4.95 -40.99
C ILE A 499 -4.56 -4.96 -41.36
N LYS A 500 -3.75 -4.07 -40.76
CA LYS A 500 -2.32 -3.94 -41.07
C LYS A 500 -1.43 -3.91 -39.82
N LEU A 501 -0.18 -4.34 -40.00
CA LEU A 501 0.87 -4.31 -38.99
C LEU A 501 1.91 -3.23 -39.35
N LEU A 502 2.16 -2.29 -38.44
CA LEU A 502 3.17 -1.25 -38.59
C LEU A 502 4.17 -1.30 -37.43
N ILE A 503 5.34 -1.88 -37.69
CA ILE A 503 6.45 -2.03 -36.73
C ILE A 503 7.75 -1.46 -37.32
N GLY A 504 8.78 -1.31 -36.48
CA GLY A 504 10.08 -0.81 -36.92
C GLY A 504 10.67 -1.60 -38.10
N ALA A 505 10.49 -2.92 -38.07
CA ALA A 505 10.95 -3.86 -39.10
C ALA A 505 10.11 -3.89 -40.40
N THR A 506 8.94 -3.24 -40.45
CA THR A 506 8.10 -3.22 -41.67
C THR A 506 8.88 -2.57 -42.83
N PRO A 507 8.93 -3.19 -44.03
CA PRO A 507 9.64 -2.63 -45.19
C PRO A 507 9.14 -1.23 -45.59
N GLU A 508 10.01 -0.33 -46.01
CA GLU A 508 9.62 1.08 -46.26
C GLU A 508 8.57 1.23 -47.37
N ALA A 509 8.57 0.36 -48.38
CA ALA A 509 7.53 0.33 -49.40
C ALA A 509 6.14 -0.03 -48.82
N GLU A 510 6.09 -0.93 -47.85
CA GLU A 510 4.87 -1.32 -47.14
C GLU A 510 4.46 -0.23 -46.13
N LYS A 511 5.42 0.35 -45.38
CA LYS A 511 5.16 1.52 -44.53
C LYS A 511 4.52 2.66 -45.30
N LYS A 512 5.00 2.94 -46.53
CA LYS A 512 4.42 3.94 -47.41
C LYS A 512 2.98 3.60 -47.79
N SER A 513 2.72 2.38 -48.27
CA SER A 513 1.36 1.93 -48.62
C SER A 513 0.40 1.95 -47.42
N ILE A 514 0.88 1.62 -46.21
CA ILE A 514 0.09 1.71 -44.98
C ILE A 514 -0.24 3.17 -44.64
N ARG A 515 0.73 4.10 -44.74
CA ARG A 515 0.50 5.54 -44.50
C ARG A 515 -0.53 6.12 -45.49
N GLU A 516 -0.42 5.78 -46.78
CA GLU A 516 -1.35 6.22 -47.82
C GLU A 516 -2.76 5.65 -47.57
N GLY A 517 -2.90 4.34 -47.38
CA GLY A 517 -4.19 3.69 -47.10
C GLY A 517 -4.84 4.09 -45.76
N LEU A 518 -4.05 4.57 -44.78
CA LEU A 518 -4.58 5.16 -43.54
C LEU A 518 -5.13 6.58 -43.75
N ALA A 519 -4.43 7.41 -44.52
CA ALA A 519 -4.86 8.76 -44.87
C ALA A 519 -6.09 8.77 -45.80
N GLU A 520 -6.22 7.76 -46.67
CA GLU A 520 -7.38 7.59 -47.56
C GLU A 520 -8.57 6.89 -46.87
N GLY A 521 -8.32 6.15 -45.78
CA GLY A 521 -9.36 5.42 -45.04
C GLY A 521 -9.66 4.01 -45.60
N GLU A 522 -8.81 3.49 -46.49
CA GLU A 522 -8.92 2.11 -46.99
C GLU A 522 -8.65 1.09 -45.86
N ILE A 523 -7.62 1.37 -45.05
CA ILE A 523 -7.22 0.59 -43.87
C ILE A 523 -8.11 1.00 -42.70
N GLN A 524 -8.82 0.03 -42.12
CA GLN A 524 -9.68 0.27 -40.95
C GLN A 524 -8.92 0.10 -39.63
N ILE A 525 -7.90 -0.76 -39.58
CA ILE A 525 -7.19 -1.07 -38.34
C ILE A 525 -5.70 -1.17 -38.62
N VAL A 526 -4.92 -0.47 -37.80
CA VAL A 526 -3.48 -0.65 -37.74
C VAL A 526 -3.06 -1.09 -36.32
N ILE A 527 -2.30 -2.17 -36.26
CA ILE A 527 -1.65 -2.66 -35.04
C ILE A 527 -0.16 -2.36 -35.16
N GLY A 528 0.50 -1.89 -34.10
CA GLY A 528 1.89 -1.48 -34.21
C GLY A 528 2.58 -1.15 -32.90
N THR A 529 3.83 -0.72 -33.01
CA THR A 529 4.63 -0.22 -31.88
C THR A 529 4.75 1.30 -31.95
N HIS A 530 5.81 1.87 -31.36
CA HIS A 530 6.18 3.29 -31.48
C HIS A 530 6.22 3.81 -32.94
N ALA A 531 6.34 2.93 -33.95
CA ALA A 531 6.19 3.29 -35.37
C ALA A 531 4.84 3.94 -35.73
N LEU A 532 3.80 3.77 -34.90
CA LEU A 532 2.51 4.48 -35.03
C LEU A 532 2.61 5.97 -34.65
N LEU A 533 3.55 6.33 -33.77
CA LEU A 533 3.76 7.70 -33.29
C LEU A 533 4.54 8.53 -34.31
N GLU A 534 5.44 7.91 -35.07
CA GLU A 534 6.27 8.55 -36.09
C GLU A 534 5.44 9.37 -37.10
N GLU A 535 5.92 10.54 -37.48
CA GLU A 535 5.43 11.25 -38.65
C GLU A 535 5.86 10.51 -39.93
N PRO A 536 5.05 10.48 -41.01
CA PRO A 536 3.76 11.15 -41.19
C PRO A 536 2.57 10.16 -41.11
N VAL A 537 2.46 9.35 -40.05
CA VAL A 537 1.29 8.48 -39.87
C VAL A 537 0.06 9.34 -39.50
N ASN A 538 -0.82 9.54 -40.48
CA ASN A 538 -2.06 10.30 -40.41
C ASN A 538 -3.26 9.38 -40.70
N PHE A 539 -4.39 9.64 -40.05
CA PHE A 539 -5.64 8.90 -40.23
C PHE A 539 -6.68 9.78 -40.95
N ASN A 540 -7.53 9.17 -41.77
CA ASN A 540 -8.72 9.83 -42.32
C ASN A 540 -9.73 10.14 -41.19
N ARG A 541 -9.99 9.15 -40.32
CA ARG A 541 -10.97 9.26 -39.23
C ARG A 541 -10.66 8.28 -38.09
N LEU A 542 -9.69 8.63 -37.23
CA LEU A 542 -9.35 7.85 -36.04
C LEU A 542 -10.47 7.95 -34.99
N GLY A 543 -11.19 6.86 -34.74
CA GLY A 543 -12.30 6.81 -33.77
C GLY A 543 -11.95 6.15 -32.44
N LEU A 544 -10.95 5.25 -32.42
CA LEU A 544 -10.52 4.52 -31.23
C LEU A 544 -9.01 4.26 -31.23
N VAL A 545 -8.37 4.50 -30.10
CA VAL A 545 -7.00 4.10 -29.79
C VAL A 545 -7.04 3.06 -28.67
N VAL A 546 -6.25 2.00 -28.82
CA VAL A 546 -6.02 0.98 -27.79
C VAL A 546 -4.54 0.95 -27.46
N ILE A 547 -4.18 1.02 -26.17
CA ILE A 547 -2.79 0.93 -25.68
C ILE A 547 -2.68 -0.25 -24.73
N ASP A 548 -1.85 -1.25 -25.06
CA ASP A 548 -1.59 -2.42 -24.21
C ASP A 548 -0.36 -2.23 -23.31
N GLU A 549 -0.39 -2.76 -22.09
CA GLU A 549 0.66 -2.62 -21.06
C GLU A 549 1.18 -1.18 -20.87
N GLN A 550 0.26 -0.24 -20.58
CA GLN A 550 0.53 1.21 -20.57
C GLN A 550 1.76 1.68 -19.78
N HIS A 551 2.17 0.94 -18.74
CA HIS A 551 3.28 1.29 -17.86
C HIS A 551 4.66 1.30 -18.57
N ARG A 552 4.73 0.86 -19.83
CA ARG A 552 5.93 0.94 -20.69
C ARG A 552 5.96 2.16 -21.61
N PHE A 553 4.87 2.92 -21.68
CA PHE A 553 4.74 4.09 -22.54
C PHE A 553 4.79 5.39 -21.72
N GLY A 554 5.40 6.42 -22.29
CA GLY A 554 5.46 7.76 -21.70
C GLY A 554 4.14 8.52 -21.87
N VAL A 555 3.90 9.51 -21.02
CA VAL A 555 2.75 10.43 -21.08
C VAL A 555 2.66 11.08 -22.47
N ASP A 556 3.76 11.68 -22.92
CA ASP A 556 3.91 12.33 -24.24
C ASP A 556 3.45 11.44 -25.41
N GLN A 557 3.67 10.12 -25.32
CA GLN A 557 3.31 9.17 -26.38
C GLN A 557 1.79 8.94 -26.46
N ARG A 558 1.07 9.06 -25.33
CA ARG A 558 -0.40 9.03 -25.31
C ARG A 558 -0.96 10.30 -25.93
N ALA A 559 -0.40 11.46 -25.58
CA ALA A 559 -0.75 12.75 -26.18
C ALA A 559 -0.55 12.73 -27.71
N THR A 560 0.62 12.31 -28.21
CA THR A 560 0.90 12.20 -29.65
C THR A 560 -0.08 11.29 -30.41
N LEU A 561 -0.58 10.21 -29.79
CA LEU A 561 -1.61 9.35 -30.41
C LEU A 561 -3.00 10.00 -30.39
N ARG A 562 -3.34 10.77 -29.36
CA ARG A 562 -4.59 11.54 -29.27
C ARG A 562 -4.61 12.67 -30.30
N GLU A 563 -3.50 13.40 -30.47
CA GLU A 563 -3.35 14.49 -31.45
C GLU A 563 -3.53 14.06 -32.93
N LYS A 564 -3.43 12.75 -33.23
CA LYS A 564 -3.65 12.19 -34.57
C LYS A 564 -5.14 11.99 -34.92
N GLY A 565 -6.06 12.35 -34.03
CA GLY A 565 -7.50 12.35 -34.27
C GLY A 565 -8.20 13.53 -33.59
N ASP A 566 -9.47 13.73 -33.89
CA ASP A 566 -10.32 14.71 -33.21
C ASP A 566 -10.96 14.05 -31.97
N ASN A 567 -10.32 14.23 -30.81
CA ASN A 567 -10.69 13.60 -29.53
C ASN A 567 -11.04 12.10 -29.66
N PRO A 568 -10.11 11.24 -30.14
CA PRO A 568 -10.40 9.83 -30.33
C PRO A 568 -10.64 9.14 -28.99
N ASN A 569 -11.56 8.16 -28.98
CA ASN A 569 -11.80 7.31 -27.81
C ASN A 569 -10.53 6.53 -27.44
N LEU A 570 -10.26 6.32 -26.15
CA LEU A 570 -9.07 5.63 -25.66
C LEU A 570 -9.44 4.46 -24.73
N ILE A 571 -8.93 3.27 -25.06
CA ILE A 571 -8.83 2.13 -24.14
C ILE A 571 -7.37 1.95 -23.77
N VAL A 572 -7.10 1.95 -22.47
CA VAL A 572 -5.79 1.68 -21.88
C VAL A 572 -5.87 0.34 -21.17
N MET A 573 -4.94 -0.58 -21.43
CA MET A 573 -4.93 -1.90 -20.81
C MET A 573 -3.71 -2.09 -19.91
N THR A 574 -3.89 -2.85 -18.83
CA THR A 574 -2.80 -3.29 -17.96
C THR A 574 -3.02 -4.72 -17.49
N ALA A 575 -1.94 -5.51 -17.43
CA ALA A 575 -1.96 -6.82 -16.78
C ALA A 575 -1.57 -6.79 -15.31
N THR A 576 -1.04 -5.69 -14.78
CA THR A 576 -0.87 -5.52 -13.34
C THR A 576 -2.21 -5.13 -12.69
N PRO A 577 -2.80 -5.99 -11.84
CA PRO A 577 -3.91 -5.55 -11.02
C PRO A 577 -3.40 -4.53 -10.00
N ILE A 578 -4.12 -3.42 -9.86
CA ILE A 578 -3.90 -2.32 -8.91
C ILE A 578 -5.20 -2.16 -8.12
N PRO A 579 -5.18 -1.90 -6.80
CA PRO A 579 -6.41 -1.59 -6.05
C PRO A 579 -7.20 -0.45 -6.72
N ARG A 580 -8.52 -0.60 -6.87
CA ARG A 580 -9.36 0.31 -7.66
C ARG A 580 -9.21 1.78 -7.28
N SER A 581 -9.16 2.07 -5.98
CA SER A 581 -8.99 3.42 -5.45
C SER A 581 -7.62 4.02 -5.83
N LEU A 582 -6.56 3.23 -5.78
CA LEU A 582 -5.22 3.61 -6.20
C LEU A 582 -5.14 3.82 -7.72
N ALA A 583 -5.68 2.89 -8.52
CA ALA A 583 -5.74 3.02 -9.97
C ALA A 583 -6.43 4.32 -10.40
N LEU A 584 -7.60 4.61 -9.83
CA LEU A 584 -8.37 5.84 -10.08
C LEU A 584 -7.81 7.11 -9.41
N THR A 585 -6.65 7.01 -8.75
CA THR A 585 -5.90 8.15 -8.18
C THR A 585 -4.65 8.45 -9.01
N ILE A 586 -4.00 7.40 -9.54
CA ILE A 586 -2.84 7.51 -10.43
C ILE A 586 -3.28 7.88 -11.85
N TYR A 587 -4.34 7.25 -12.34
CA TYR A 587 -4.85 7.42 -13.70
C TYR A 587 -6.18 8.17 -13.65
N GLY A 588 -6.16 9.36 -13.03
CA GLY A 588 -7.37 10.04 -12.56
C GLY A 588 -8.41 10.38 -13.64
N ASP A 589 -7.96 10.62 -14.88
CA ASP A 589 -8.79 10.87 -16.04
C ASP A 589 -9.45 9.60 -16.62
N LEU A 590 -9.05 8.40 -16.18
CA LEU A 590 -9.55 7.13 -16.70
C LEU A 590 -10.72 6.58 -15.89
N ASP A 591 -11.80 6.17 -16.57
CA ASP A 591 -12.80 5.27 -15.99
C ASP A 591 -12.27 3.84 -15.90
N LEU A 592 -12.52 3.16 -14.77
CA LEU A 592 -12.00 1.82 -14.53
C LEU A 592 -13.04 0.72 -14.77
N THR A 593 -12.77 -0.15 -15.74
CA THR A 593 -13.41 -1.46 -15.87
C THR A 593 -12.49 -2.55 -15.31
N VAL A 594 -13.04 -3.44 -14.49
CA VAL A 594 -12.29 -4.54 -13.86
C VAL A 594 -12.80 -5.89 -14.36
N ILE A 595 -11.96 -6.65 -15.06
CA ILE A 595 -12.22 -8.05 -15.41
C ILE A 595 -11.62 -8.96 -14.32
N GLY A 596 -12.43 -9.30 -13.32
CA GLY A 596 -12.05 -10.15 -12.19
C GLY A 596 -12.23 -11.66 -12.42
N GLU A 597 -12.85 -12.07 -13.54
CA GLU A 597 -13.13 -13.48 -13.85
C GLU A 597 -12.15 -14.03 -14.90
N MET A 598 -11.64 -15.23 -14.66
CA MET A 598 -10.87 -15.98 -15.65
C MET A 598 -11.79 -16.71 -16.64
N PRO A 599 -11.39 -16.85 -17.92
CA PRO A 599 -12.14 -17.64 -18.89
C PRO A 599 -12.37 -19.10 -18.44
N PRO A 600 -13.53 -19.70 -18.75
CA PRO A 600 -13.81 -21.09 -18.43
C PRO A 600 -12.82 -22.04 -19.14
N GLY A 601 -12.49 -23.15 -18.48
CA GLY A 601 -11.55 -24.16 -19.00
C GLY A 601 -10.08 -23.93 -18.63
N ARG A 602 -9.70 -22.75 -18.15
CA ARG A 602 -8.30 -22.48 -17.75
C ARG A 602 -7.94 -23.15 -16.43
N LEU A 603 -6.88 -23.96 -16.44
CA LEU A 603 -6.36 -24.61 -15.23
C LEU A 603 -5.50 -23.64 -14.39
N PRO A 604 -5.66 -23.59 -13.06
CA PRO A 604 -4.82 -22.78 -12.20
C PRO A 604 -3.38 -23.31 -12.17
N VAL A 605 -2.41 -22.40 -12.16
CA VAL A 605 -0.98 -22.74 -12.08
C VAL A 605 -0.66 -23.22 -10.65
N GLU A 606 -0.12 -24.43 -10.52
CA GLU A 606 0.31 -24.93 -9.21
C GLU A 606 1.61 -24.23 -8.81
N THR A 607 1.50 -23.27 -7.89
CA THR A 607 2.63 -22.50 -7.38
C THR A 607 3.19 -23.20 -6.13
N ARG A 608 4.51 -23.29 -6.00
CA ARG A 608 5.19 -23.80 -4.79
C ARG A 608 6.46 -23.02 -4.48
N VAL A 609 6.67 -22.73 -3.20
CA VAL A 609 7.98 -22.28 -2.69
C VAL A 609 8.82 -23.53 -2.37
N LEU A 610 10.05 -23.56 -2.88
CA LEU A 610 11.01 -24.64 -2.65
C LEU A 610 12.22 -24.11 -1.90
N MET A 611 12.79 -24.91 -1.00
CA MET A 611 14.02 -24.51 -0.30
C MET A 611 15.22 -24.54 -1.26
N PRO A 612 16.29 -23.74 -1.04
CA PRO A 612 17.48 -23.73 -1.91
C PRO A 612 18.13 -25.12 -2.09
N ILE A 613 18.06 -25.96 -1.05
CA ILE A 613 18.54 -27.35 -1.08
C ILE A 613 17.73 -28.26 -2.03
N GLU A 614 16.51 -27.88 -2.39
CA GLU A 614 15.64 -28.60 -3.32
C GLU A 614 15.86 -28.21 -4.79
N ARG A 615 16.75 -27.27 -5.12
CA ARG A 615 17.06 -26.88 -6.52
C ARG A 615 17.28 -28.09 -7.47
N PRO A 616 18.02 -29.16 -7.11
CA PRO A 616 18.17 -30.34 -7.97
C PRO A 616 16.88 -31.17 -8.17
N ARG A 617 15.86 -30.96 -7.34
CA ARG A 617 14.50 -31.52 -7.52
C ARG A 617 13.73 -30.73 -8.58
N ALA A 618 13.84 -29.40 -8.57
CA ALA A 618 13.23 -28.53 -9.59
C ALA A 618 13.80 -28.81 -10.99
N HIS A 619 15.13 -28.95 -11.13
CA HIS A 619 15.78 -29.25 -12.42
C HIS A 619 15.31 -30.58 -13.01
N ARG A 620 15.23 -31.64 -12.19
CA ARG A 620 14.70 -32.95 -12.61
C ARG A 620 13.21 -32.89 -12.97
N PHE A 621 12.43 -32.07 -12.28
CA PHE A 621 11.02 -31.86 -12.63
C PHE A 621 10.89 -31.19 -14.01
N ILE A 622 11.69 -30.16 -14.30
CA ILE A 622 11.74 -29.51 -15.62
C ILE A 622 12.09 -30.52 -16.71
N ALA A 623 13.14 -31.33 -16.53
CA ALA A 623 13.51 -32.40 -17.47
C ALA A 623 12.33 -33.34 -17.77
N SER A 624 11.61 -33.80 -16.74
CA SER A 624 10.43 -34.67 -16.88
C SER A 624 9.21 -34.03 -17.58
N GLN A 625 9.20 -32.71 -17.78
CA GLN A 625 8.19 -32.02 -18.58
C GLN A 625 8.66 -31.86 -20.03
N ILE A 626 9.95 -31.59 -20.24
CA ILE A 626 10.56 -31.54 -21.57
C ILE A 626 10.52 -32.92 -22.26
N GLU A 627 10.73 -34.01 -21.52
CA GLU A 627 10.56 -35.39 -21.98
C GLU A 627 9.14 -35.68 -22.52
N LYS A 628 8.13 -34.91 -22.09
CA LYS A 628 6.74 -35.00 -22.57
C LYS A 628 6.45 -34.07 -23.77
N GLY A 629 7.46 -33.37 -24.27
CA GLY A 629 7.35 -32.40 -25.36
C GLY A 629 7.00 -30.97 -24.92
N HIS A 630 7.01 -30.67 -23.61
CA HIS A 630 6.71 -29.32 -23.09
C HIS A 630 7.96 -28.43 -23.00
N GLN A 631 7.73 -27.16 -22.69
CA GLN A 631 8.77 -26.13 -22.58
C GLN A 631 8.80 -25.50 -21.18
N ALA A 632 9.94 -24.91 -20.80
CA ALA A 632 10.13 -24.28 -19.50
C ALA A 632 10.84 -22.92 -19.57
N PHE A 633 10.46 -22.02 -18.67
CA PHE A 633 11.17 -20.78 -18.39
C PHE A 633 12.00 -20.93 -17.11
N ILE A 634 13.20 -20.34 -17.10
CA ILE A 634 14.04 -20.19 -15.90
C ILE A 634 14.44 -18.72 -15.78
N ILE A 635 13.95 -18.06 -14.75
CA ILE A 635 14.10 -16.62 -14.54
C ILE A 635 15.10 -16.35 -13.40
N TYR A 636 16.08 -15.50 -13.68
CA TYR A 636 17.08 -15.04 -12.72
C TYR A 636 16.87 -13.55 -12.35
N PRO A 637 17.14 -13.16 -11.10
CA PRO A 637 16.92 -11.81 -10.63
C PRO A 637 18.01 -10.86 -11.12
N LEU A 638 17.64 -9.59 -11.25
CA LEU A 638 18.60 -8.51 -11.43
C LEU A 638 19.28 -8.26 -10.08
N VAL A 639 20.49 -8.80 -9.91
CA VAL A 639 21.32 -8.51 -8.73
C VAL A 639 21.66 -7.01 -8.72
N GLU A 640 21.58 -6.38 -7.53
CA GLU A 640 21.97 -4.98 -7.33
C GLU A 640 23.44 -4.76 -7.72
N GLY A 641 23.64 -4.02 -8.81
CA GLY A 641 24.95 -3.84 -9.42
C GLY A 641 24.81 -3.40 -10.88
N SER A 642 25.96 -3.16 -11.54
CA SER A 642 25.94 -2.75 -12.95
C SER A 642 25.41 -3.88 -13.85
N GLU A 643 24.70 -3.53 -14.93
CA GLU A 643 24.16 -4.49 -15.92
C GLU A 643 25.22 -5.47 -16.49
N LYS A 644 26.51 -5.10 -16.44
CA LYS A 644 27.64 -5.96 -16.83
C LYS A 644 27.79 -7.22 -15.97
N LEU A 645 27.35 -7.21 -14.71
CA LEU A 645 27.33 -8.40 -13.84
C LEU A 645 26.08 -9.25 -14.09
N GLN A 646 24.94 -8.61 -14.35
CA GLN A 646 23.65 -9.28 -14.57
C GLN A 646 23.66 -10.16 -15.83
N ALA A 647 24.20 -9.64 -16.94
CA ALA A 647 24.33 -10.42 -18.17
C ALA A 647 25.28 -11.63 -18.01
N LYS A 648 26.27 -11.56 -17.13
CA LYS A 648 27.18 -12.68 -16.88
C LYS A 648 26.49 -13.83 -16.15
N ALA A 649 25.75 -13.55 -15.07
CA ALA A 649 25.06 -14.60 -14.32
C ALA A 649 24.11 -15.43 -15.20
N ALA A 650 23.34 -14.79 -16.08
CA ALA A 650 22.46 -15.48 -17.01
C ALA A 650 23.22 -16.28 -18.11
N VAL A 651 24.37 -15.77 -18.58
CA VAL A 651 25.25 -16.48 -19.54
C VAL A 651 25.92 -17.70 -18.88
N ASP A 652 26.46 -17.52 -17.68
CA ASP A 652 27.18 -18.57 -16.95
C ASP A 652 26.22 -19.73 -16.60
N GLU A 653 25.01 -19.43 -16.12
CA GLU A 653 23.99 -20.44 -15.82
C GLU A 653 23.34 -21.03 -17.09
N HIS A 654 23.20 -20.28 -18.19
CA HIS A 654 22.81 -20.83 -19.50
C HIS A 654 23.81 -21.89 -19.99
N GLN A 655 25.10 -21.55 -19.97
CA GLN A 655 26.16 -22.48 -20.35
C GLN A 655 26.13 -23.73 -19.46
N ARG A 656 25.96 -23.54 -18.15
CA ARG A 656 25.85 -24.63 -17.18
C ARG A 656 24.64 -25.53 -17.45
N PHE A 657 23.45 -24.97 -17.68
CA PHE A 657 22.25 -25.76 -18.00
C PHE A 657 22.43 -26.57 -19.29
N GLN A 658 23.02 -25.98 -20.32
CA GLN A 658 23.29 -26.66 -21.59
C GLN A 658 24.36 -27.76 -21.47
N GLN A 659 25.29 -27.66 -20.52
CA GLN A 659 26.41 -28.62 -20.32
C GLN A 659 26.14 -29.70 -19.26
N GLU A 660 25.39 -29.39 -18.19
CA GLU A 660 25.22 -30.27 -17.02
C GLU A 660 23.84 -30.94 -16.95
N PHE A 661 22.77 -30.31 -17.45
CA PHE A 661 21.39 -30.72 -17.19
C PHE A 661 20.56 -31.03 -18.44
N PHE A 662 20.72 -30.25 -19.51
CA PHE A 662 19.89 -30.31 -20.72
C PHE A 662 20.73 -30.59 -21.97
N ILE A 663 21.67 -31.54 -21.87
CA ILE A 663 22.66 -31.87 -22.92
C ILE A 663 21.99 -32.22 -24.26
N GLU A 664 20.86 -32.92 -24.21
CA GLU A 664 20.12 -33.38 -25.41
C GLU A 664 19.10 -32.36 -25.93
N TYR A 665 18.90 -31.24 -25.22
CA TYR A 665 17.90 -30.22 -25.54
C TYR A 665 18.55 -28.86 -25.83
N LYS A 666 17.84 -28.02 -26.57
CA LYS A 666 18.31 -26.66 -26.88
C LYS A 666 17.85 -25.68 -25.79
N VAL A 667 18.81 -25.05 -25.10
CA VAL A 667 18.56 -23.97 -24.13
C VAL A 667 18.76 -22.61 -24.82
N GLY A 668 17.75 -21.76 -24.77
CA GLY A 668 17.82 -20.36 -25.21
C GLY A 668 18.27 -19.43 -24.07
N LEU A 669 18.86 -18.30 -24.41
CA LEU A 669 19.28 -17.25 -23.48
C LEU A 669 18.62 -15.92 -23.85
N LEU A 670 18.08 -15.19 -22.88
CA LEU A 670 17.53 -13.86 -23.11
C LEU A 670 17.88 -12.88 -21.97
N HIS A 671 18.58 -11.79 -22.28
CA HIS A 671 18.92 -10.77 -21.27
C HIS A 671 18.79 -9.34 -21.79
N GLY A 672 18.59 -8.37 -20.89
CA GLY A 672 18.27 -6.97 -21.22
C GLY A 672 19.22 -6.32 -22.23
N ARG A 673 20.50 -6.69 -22.21
CA ARG A 673 21.56 -6.13 -23.05
C ARG A 673 21.71 -6.76 -24.45
N MET A 674 20.93 -7.79 -24.79
CA MET A 674 20.89 -8.31 -26.16
C MET A 674 20.25 -7.28 -27.08
N ARG A 675 20.62 -7.31 -28.36
CA ARG A 675 19.97 -6.45 -29.35
C ARG A 675 18.51 -6.88 -29.54
N GLN A 676 17.67 -5.97 -30.03
CA GLN A 676 16.23 -6.20 -30.08
C GLN A 676 15.87 -7.30 -31.09
N ASP A 677 16.53 -7.30 -32.25
CA ASP A 677 16.52 -8.34 -33.28
C ASP A 677 16.96 -9.72 -32.74
N GLU A 678 18.00 -9.77 -31.92
CA GLU A 678 18.47 -11.02 -31.28
C GLU A 678 17.42 -11.59 -30.31
N LYS A 679 16.78 -10.74 -29.49
CA LYS A 679 15.70 -11.14 -28.58
C LYS A 679 14.47 -11.65 -29.34
N GLU A 680 14.09 -10.95 -30.40
CA GLU A 680 12.95 -11.30 -31.25
C GLU A 680 13.16 -12.65 -31.93
N ALA A 681 14.36 -12.90 -32.48
CA ALA A 681 14.71 -14.19 -33.06
C ALA A 681 14.66 -15.36 -32.04
N ILE A 682 15.19 -15.17 -30.82
CA ILE A 682 15.17 -16.22 -29.79
C ILE A 682 13.75 -16.49 -29.28
N MET A 683 12.92 -15.46 -29.11
CA MET A 683 11.52 -15.64 -28.72
C MET A 683 10.69 -16.31 -29.82
N ALA A 684 10.94 -15.98 -31.09
CA ALA A 684 10.32 -16.65 -32.23
C ALA A 684 10.70 -18.14 -32.27
N GLY A 685 12.00 -18.46 -32.15
CA GLY A 685 12.49 -19.84 -32.07
C GLY A 685 11.93 -20.60 -30.86
N PHE A 686 11.80 -19.95 -29.70
CA PHE A 686 11.19 -20.57 -28.52
C PHE A 686 9.70 -20.85 -28.75
N ARG A 687 8.94 -19.90 -29.33
CA ARG A 687 7.54 -20.11 -29.71
C ARG A 687 7.36 -21.22 -30.76
N ALA A 688 8.31 -21.39 -31.67
CA ALA A 688 8.32 -22.45 -32.67
C ALA A 688 8.75 -23.84 -32.14
N GLY A 689 9.14 -23.94 -30.86
CA GLY A 689 9.60 -25.20 -30.25
C GLY A 689 11.08 -25.53 -30.55
N GLU A 690 11.84 -24.61 -31.16
CA GLU A 690 13.27 -24.83 -31.43
C GLU A 690 14.10 -24.85 -30.15
N TYR A 691 13.72 -24.06 -29.15
CA TYR A 691 14.28 -24.10 -27.80
C TYR A 691 13.29 -24.80 -26.85
N HIS A 692 13.81 -25.57 -25.91
CA HIS A 692 13.01 -26.34 -24.94
C HIS A 692 12.99 -25.64 -23.58
N VAL A 693 14.08 -24.95 -23.25
CA VAL A 693 14.23 -24.14 -22.04
C VAL A 693 14.65 -22.73 -22.44
N LEU A 694 14.04 -21.70 -21.86
CA LEU A 694 14.51 -20.31 -21.98
C LEU A 694 15.03 -19.81 -20.64
N VAL A 695 16.35 -19.60 -20.55
CA VAL A 695 17.01 -18.94 -19.42
C VAL A 695 16.96 -17.43 -19.65
N SER A 696 16.39 -16.67 -18.72
CA SER A 696 16.20 -15.23 -18.89
C SER A 696 16.38 -14.42 -17.61
N THR A 697 16.69 -13.14 -17.76
CA THR A 697 16.43 -12.12 -16.72
C THR A 697 14.96 -11.67 -16.78
N SER A 698 14.58 -10.60 -16.07
CA SER A 698 13.22 -10.03 -16.04
C SER A 698 12.61 -9.61 -17.38
N VAL A 699 13.29 -9.74 -18.52
CA VAL A 699 12.79 -9.29 -19.83
C VAL A 699 11.57 -10.10 -20.31
N VAL A 700 11.40 -11.34 -19.84
CA VAL A 700 10.19 -12.18 -20.07
C VAL A 700 8.92 -11.62 -19.40
N GLU A 701 9.05 -10.55 -18.58
CA GLU A 701 7.92 -9.80 -18.05
C GLU A 701 6.98 -9.33 -19.17
N VAL A 702 7.49 -9.02 -20.36
CA VAL A 702 6.70 -8.49 -21.49
C VAL A 702 6.24 -9.58 -22.47
N GLY A 703 4.93 -9.82 -22.44
CA GLY A 703 4.11 -10.03 -23.63
C GLY A 703 3.82 -11.45 -24.09
N VAL A 704 4.83 -12.27 -24.36
CA VAL A 704 4.66 -13.43 -25.26
C VAL A 704 3.80 -14.54 -24.66
N ASP A 705 2.92 -15.10 -25.50
CA ASP A 705 2.15 -16.32 -25.25
C ASP A 705 2.88 -17.56 -25.79
N ILE A 706 3.09 -18.57 -24.94
CA ILE A 706 3.70 -19.85 -25.30
C ILE A 706 2.85 -20.97 -24.70
N PRO A 707 1.83 -21.47 -25.41
CA PRO A 707 0.86 -22.44 -24.86
C PRO A 707 1.47 -23.74 -24.36
N ASN A 708 2.61 -24.15 -24.93
CA ASN A 708 3.34 -25.36 -24.57
C ASN A 708 4.36 -25.16 -23.40
N ALA A 709 4.47 -23.94 -22.86
CA ALA A 709 5.30 -23.69 -21.67
C ALA A 709 4.53 -24.07 -20.39
N THR A 710 4.94 -25.16 -19.74
CA THR A 710 4.25 -25.71 -18.56
C THR A 710 4.97 -25.45 -17.24
N VAL A 711 6.24 -25.02 -17.25
CA VAL A 711 7.00 -24.74 -16.03
C VAL A 711 7.62 -23.35 -16.07
N MET A 712 7.42 -22.61 -14.99
CA MET A 712 8.09 -21.34 -14.69
C MET A 712 8.94 -21.55 -13.41
N LEU A 713 10.26 -21.58 -13.53
CA LEU A 713 11.18 -21.57 -12.40
C LEU A 713 11.73 -20.16 -12.18
N ILE A 714 11.69 -19.67 -10.95
CA ILE A 714 12.23 -18.36 -10.56
C ILE A 714 13.26 -18.58 -9.46
N GLU A 715 14.53 -18.37 -9.79
CA GLU A 715 15.64 -18.33 -8.84
C GLU A 715 15.69 -16.96 -8.15
N GLY A 716 16.20 -16.91 -6.92
CA GLY A 716 16.21 -15.70 -6.09
C GLY A 716 14.85 -14.99 -6.02
N ALA A 717 13.76 -15.76 -5.90
CA ALA A 717 12.38 -15.27 -5.99
C ALA A 717 12.08 -14.15 -4.98
N ASN A 718 12.74 -14.18 -3.82
CA ASN A 718 12.74 -13.15 -2.77
C ASN A 718 13.25 -11.77 -3.24
N ARG A 719 13.88 -11.64 -4.41
CA ARG A 719 14.34 -10.35 -4.98
C ARG A 719 13.30 -9.66 -5.88
N PHE A 720 12.22 -10.35 -6.24
CA PHE A 720 11.18 -9.81 -7.12
C PHE A 720 9.97 -9.29 -6.32
N GLY A 721 9.16 -8.45 -6.95
CA GLY A 721 7.85 -8.05 -6.39
C GLY A 721 6.79 -9.11 -6.57
N LEU A 722 5.78 -9.15 -5.71
CA LEU A 722 4.63 -10.06 -5.90
C LEU A 722 3.92 -9.77 -7.22
N ALA A 723 3.81 -8.50 -7.63
CA ALA A 723 3.25 -8.13 -8.93
C ALA A 723 4.10 -8.66 -10.12
N GLN A 724 5.42 -8.73 -10.00
CA GLN A 724 6.31 -9.25 -11.05
C GLN A 724 6.29 -10.79 -11.08
N LEU A 725 6.38 -11.42 -9.91
CA LEU A 725 6.23 -12.87 -9.77
C LEU A 725 4.86 -13.34 -10.28
N HIS A 726 3.80 -12.56 -10.07
CA HIS A 726 2.48 -12.80 -10.66
C HIS A 726 2.51 -12.75 -12.18
N GLN A 727 3.13 -11.73 -12.78
CA GLN A 727 3.27 -11.63 -14.23
C GLN A 727 4.03 -12.84 -14.79
N PHE A 728 5.15 -13.25 -14.17
CA PHE A 728 5.88 -14.45 -14.57
C PHE A 728 5.02 -15.72 -14.43
N ARG A 729 4.29 -15.90 -13.33
CA ARG A 729 3.32 -17.00 -13.17
C ARG A 729 2.29 -17.04 -14.31
N GLY A 730 1.80 -15.88 -14.76
CA GLY A 730 0.86 -15.74 -15.88
C GLY A 730 1.45 -15.98 -17.28
N ARG A 731 2.76 -16.21 -17.42
CA ARG A 731 3.41 -16.62 -18.68
C ARG A 731 3.26 -18.12 -18.97
N VAL A 732 2.93 -18.93 -17.97
CA VAL A 732 2.57 -20.36 -18.10
C VAL A 732 1.08 -20.58 -17.82
N GLY A 733 0.54 -21.77 -18.08
CA GLY A 733 -0.89 -22.05 -17.90
C GLY A 733 -1.77 -21.37 -18.95
N ARG A 734 -1.34 -21.44 -20.21
CA ARG A 734 -2.06 -20.90 -21.39
C ARG A 734 -2.57 -21.97 -22.36
N GLY A 735 -1.93 -23.14 -22.39
CA GLY A 735 -2.48 -24.33 -23.04
C GLY A 735 -3.37 -25.17 -22.11
N GLU A 736 -3.83 -26.33 -22.61
CA GLU A 736 -4.68 -27.28 -21.88
C GLU A 736 -3.94 -28.03 -20.75
N TYR A 737 -2.61 -27.96 -20.73
CA TYR A 737 -1.77 -28.70 -19.79
C TYR A 737 -1.62 -28.02 -18.44
N LYS A 738 -1.74 -28.80 -17.37
CA LYS A 738 -1.48 -28.32 -16.00
C LYS A 738 -0.05 -27.77 -15.90
N SER A 739 0.03 -26.51 -15.47
CA SER A 739 1.27 -25.75 -15.39
C SER A 739 1.71 -25.48 -13.95
N TYR A 740 3.00 -25.21 -13.77
CA TYR A 740 3.66 -25.13 -12.46
C TYR A 740 4.53 -23.86 -12.36
N CYS A 741 4.50 -23.22 -11.19
CA CYS A 741 5.39 -22.10 -10.86
C CYS A 741 6.22 -22.48 -9.62
N LEU A 742 7.54 -22.54 -9.79
CA LEU A 742 8.49 -22.95 -8.76
C LEU A 742 9.31 -21.73 -8.34
N LEU A 743 9.28 -21.42 -7.04
CA LEU A 743 9.92 -20.24 -6.46
C LEU A 743 11.06 -20.71 -5.54
N ILE A 744 12.30 -20.34 -5.85
CA ILE A 744 13.48 -20.64 -5.02
C ILE A 744 14.02 -19.31 -4.49
N PRO A 745 14.03 -19.06 -3.17
CA PRO A 745 14.68 -17.88 -2.61
C PRO A 745 16.21 -18.07 -2.53
N ASP A 746 16.95 -16.99 -2.29
CA ASP A 746 18.41 -17.07 -2.08
C ASP A 746 18.78 -17.73 -0.73
N SER A 747 17.96 -17.53 0.31
CA SER A 747 18.20 -18.02 1.67
C SER A 747 16.91 -18.44 2.37
N GLU A 748 17.03 -19.21 3.46
CA GLU A 748 15.88 -19.80 4.18
C GLU A 748 15.23 -18.82 5.19
N ASP A 749 16.03 -17.96 5.85
CA ASP A 749 15.64 -17.16 7.03
C ASP A 749 15.25 -15.69 6.75
N GLU A 750 15.01 -15.31 5.49
CA GLU A 750 14.63 -13.93 5.16
C GLU A 750 13.16 -13.61 5.47
N ALA A 751 12.90 -12.46 6.09
CA ALA A 751 11.53 -11.91 6.23
C ALA A 751 10.86 -11.69 4.85
N ASP A 752 11.67 -11.47 3.81
CA ASP A 752 11.26 -11.41 2.40
C ASP A 752 10.69 -12.75 1.85
N ASN A 753 10.77 -13.86 2.61
CA ASN A 753 10.13 -15.12 2.27
C ASN A 753 8.65 -15.18 2.70
N GLU A 754 8.21 -14.41 3.71
CA GLU A 754 6.79 -14.41 4.15
C GLU A 754 5.84 -14.01 3.01
N ARG A 755 6.26 -13.07 2.15
CA ARG A 755 5.52 -12.68 0.95
C ARG A 755 5.43 -13.78 -0.11
N LEU A 756 6.44 -14.68 -0.23
CA LEU A 756 6.39 -15.77 -1.20
C LEU A 756 5.29 -16.78 -0.86
N SER A 757 5.05 -17.03 0.44
CA SER A 757 3.91 -17.83 0.90
C SER A 757 2.55 -17.22 0.51
N ALA A 758 2.45 -15.89 0.40
CA ALA A 758 1.23 -15.27 -0.11
C ALA A 758 0.95 -15.68 -1.57
N LEU A 759 1.98 -15.65 -2.43
CA LEU A 759 1.90 -16.06 -3.84
C LEU A 759 1.58 -17.54 -4.04
N GLU A 760 2.04 -18.40 -3.13
CA GLU A 760 1.65 -19.82 -3.07
C GLU A 760 0.20 -20.00 -2.61
N SER A 761 -0.27 -19.18 -1.64
CA SER A 761 -1.61 -19.31 -1.06
C SER A 761 -2.76 -18.84 -1.96
N THR A 762 -2.52 -17.95 -2.93
CA THR A 762 -3.58 -17.37 -3.77
C THR A 762 -3.19 -17.21 -5.23
N ASN A 763 -4.14 -17.53 -6.11
CA ASN A 763 -4.05 -17.26 -7.55
C ASN A 763 -4.65 -15.91 -7.95
N ASP A 764 -5.22 -15.17 -6.99
CA ASP A 764 -5.87 -13.87 -7.22
C ASP A 764 -4.84 -12.74 -7.22
N GLY A 765 -4.60 -12.16 -8.41
CA GLY A 765 -3.65 -11.08 -8.57
C GLY A 765 -4.02 -9.78 -7.85
N PHE A 766 -5.31 -9.49 -7.65
CA PHE A 766 -5.73 -8.27 -6.97
C PHE A 766 -5.34 -8.33 -5.49
N LYS A 767 -5.58 -9.47 -4.83
CA LYS A 767 -5.12 -9.71 -3.45
C LYS A 767 -3.61 -9.67 -3.33
N LEU A 768 -2.88 -10.15 -4.33
CA LEU A 768 -1.41 -10.10 -4.34
C LEU A 768 -0.86 -8.68 -4.54
N ALA A 769 -1.56 -7.84 -5.30
CA ALA A 769 -1.20 -6.43 -5.45
C ALA A 769 -1.49 -5.60 -4.19
N GLU A 770 -2.60 -5.87 -3.48
CA GLU A 770 -2.87 -5.29 -2.15
C GLU A 770 -1.74 -5.63 -1.17
N LEU A 771 -1.32 -6.91 -1.12
CA LEU A 771 -0.20 -7.33 -0.28
C LEU A 771 1.15 -6.73 -0.73
N ASP A 772 1.45 -6.65 -2.03
CA ASP A 772 2.70 -6.04 -2.53
C ASP A 772 2.78 -4.55 -2.11
N LEU A 773 1.64 -3.86 -2.14
CA LEU A 773 1.50 -2.45 -1.75
C LEU A 773 1.74 -2.25 -0.24
N ASP A 774 1.18 -3.13 0.59
CA ASP A 774 1.40 -3.14 2.05
C ASP A 774 2.86 -3.42 2.41
N TYR A 775 3.52 -4.38 1.73
CA TYR A 775 4.91 -4.75 2.03
C TYR A 775 5.95 -3.75 1.51
N ARG A 776 5.79 -3.21 0.30
CA ARG A 776 6.83 -2.37 -0.35
C ARG A 776 6.73 -0.89 -0.04
N GLY A 777 5.54 -0.39 0.28
CA GLY A 777 5.30 1.05 0.34
C GLY A 777 5.28 1.71 -1.06
N PRO A 778 5.02 3.03 -1.13
CA PRO A 778 4.61 3.68 -2.38
C PRO A 778 5.75 3.97 -3.38
N GLY A 779 7.03 3.80 -3.00
CA GLY A 779 8.17 4.32 -3.77
C GLY A 779 8.49 3.57 -5.06
N ASP A 780 8.39 2.24 -5.05
CA ASP A 780 8.84 1.40 -6.18
C ASP A 780 7.73 1.13 -7.21
N PHE A 781 6.46 1.15 -6.79
CA PHE A 781 5.35 0.74 -7.67
C PHE A 781 5.05 1.77 -8.78
N LEU A 782 5.34 3.05 -8.54
CA LEU A 782 5.06 4.16 -9.47
C LEU A 782 6.22 4.47 -10.42
N GLY A 783 7.35 3.77 -10.26
CA GLY A 783 8.59 4.08 -10.97
C GLY A 783 9.18 5.44 -10.57
N THR A 784 10.33 5.77 -11.16
CA THR A 784 11.02 7.03 -10.89
C THR A 784 10.24 8.23 -11.44
N ARG A 785 9.54 8.95 -10.54
CA ARG A 785 8.95 10.28 -10.76
C ARG A 785 8.14 10.41 -12.05
N GLN A 786 6.87 9.99 -12.01
CA GLN A 786 5.90 10.52 -12.98
C GLN A 786 5.76 12.04 -12.77
N HIS A 787 6.16 12.81 -13.77
CA HIS A 787 6.11 14.26 -13.76
C HIS A 787 4.65 14.74 -13.82
N GLY A 788 4.13 15.28 -12.72
CA GLY A 788 2.78 15.86 -12.66
C GLY A 788 2.15 15.82 -11.27
N PHE A 789 2.40 14.76 -10.50
CA PHE A 789 1.92 14.68 -9.11
C PHE A 789 2.62 15.70 -8.21
N ALA A 790 1.83 16.45 -7.44
CA ALA A 790 2.33 17.22 -6.31
C ALA A 790 3.03 16.29 -5.31
N GLU A 791 4.17 16.70 -4.75
CA GLU A 791 4.88 15.89 -3.76
C GLU A 791 4.01 15.73 -2.50
N LEU A 792 3.52 14.51 -2.26
CA LEU A 792 2.77 14.15 -1.06
C LEU A 792 3.74 14.07 0.12
N HIS A 793 3.52 14.90 1.15
CA HIS A 793 4.43 15.03 2.29
C HIS A 793 4.01 14.12 3.45
N THR A 794 2.70 13.93 3.63
CA THR A 794 2.11 13.22 4.77
C THR A 794 1.31 12.00 4.32
N ALA A 795 0.59 12.12 3.20
CA ALA A 795 -0.21 11.04 2.66
C ALA A 795 0.65 9.96 1.99
N ARG A 796 0.14 8.72 2.03
CA ARG A 796 0.71 7.59 1.30
C ARG A 796 -0.33 7.07 0.34
N LEU A 797 0.05 6.91 -0.92
CA LEU A 797 -0.81 6.28 -1.94
C LEU A 797 -1.13 4.80 -1.63
N THR A 798 -0.45 4.19 -0.64
CA THR A 798 -0.79 2.87 -0.13
C THR A 798 -2.02 2.85 0.78
N ASP A 799 -2.45 4.00 1.33
CA ASP A 799 -3.62 4.07 2.21
C ASP A 799 -4.92 4.13 1.39
N VAL A 800 -5.29 2.95 0.87
CA VAL A 800 -6.54 2.69 0.13
C VAL A 800 -7.77 3.24 0.85
N LYS A 801 -7.83 3.12 2.19
CA LYS A 801 -8.97 3.58 3.00
C LYS A 801 -9.05 5.10 3.07
N LEU A 802 -7.91 5.77 3.22
CA LEU A 802 -7.83 7.23 3.18
C LEU A 802 -8.21 7.77 1.80
N ILE A 803 -7.73 7.13 0.72
CA ILE A 803 -8.09 7.50 -0.67
C ILE A 803 -9.61 7.39 -0.87
N GLU A 804 -10.23 6.27 -0.48
CA GLU A 804 -11.69 6.09 -0.61
C GLU A 804 -12.48 7.12 0.20
N LYS A 805 -12.04 7.40 1.43
CA LYS A 805 -12.66 8.41 2.30
C LYS A 805 -12.55 9.81 1.70
N ALA A 806 -11.36 10.19 1.22
CA ALA A 806 -11.12 11.48 0.56
C ALA A 806 -11.95 11.60 -0.73
N ARG A 807 -11.97 10.56 -1.58
CA ARG A 807 -12.75 10.54 -2.83
C ARG A 807 -14.24 10.67 -2.57
N LYS A 808 -14.79 9.97 -1.58
CA LYS A 808 -16.22 10.03 -1.24
C LYS A 808 -16.67 11.45 -0.89
N GLU A 809 -15.85 12.18 -0.13
CA GLU A 809 -16.14 13.58 0.19
C GLU A 809 -15.85 14.51 -0.99
N ALA A 810 -14.80 14.26 -1.78
CA ALA A 810 -14.47 15.03 -2.98
C ALA A 810 -15.61 14.97 -4.00
N VAL A 811 -16.12 13.77 -4.33
CA VAL A 811 -17.30 13.58 -5.21
C VAL A 811 -18.54 14.28 -4.63
N ARG A 812 -18.75 14.21 -3.30
CA ARG A 812 -19.90 14.87 -2.65
C ARG A 812 -19.85 16.40 -2.75
N LEU A 813 -18.64 16.98 -2.68
CA LEU A 813 -18.44 18.42 -2.86
C LEU A 813 -18.56 18.79 -4.34
N PHE A 814 -17.84 18.07 -5.22
CA PHE A 814 -17.80 18.29 -6.66
C PHE A 814 -19.21 18.26 -7.29
N ASN A 815 -20.05 17.30 -6.93
CA ASN A 815 -21.44 17.22 -7.40
C ASN A 815 -22.33 18.42 -6.99
N LYS A 816 -21.88 19.27 -6.05
CA LYS A 816 -22.60 20.48 -5.61
C LYS A 816 -21.98 21.77 -6.14
N ASP A 817 -20.68 21.75 -6.42
CA ASP A 817 -19.88 22.89 -6.86
C ASP A 817 -18.62 22.40 -7.59
N PRO A 818 -18.71 22.04 -8.88
CA PRO A 818 -17.58 21.49 -9.65
C PRO A 818 -16.44 22.51 -9.85
N LEU A 819 -16.78 23.81 -9.85
CA LEU A 819 -15.85 24.91 -10.13
C LEU A 819 -15.30 25.59 -8.86
N LEU A 820 -15.78 25.18 -7.67
CA LEU A 820 -15.44 25.78 -6.37
C LEU A 820 -15.79 27.28 -6.28
N GLU A 821 -16.90 27.69 -6.92
CA GLU A 821 -17.32 29.10 -7.04
C GLU A 821 -18.05 29.64 -5.80
N ARG A 822 -18.49 28.78 -4.88
CA ARG A 822 -19.19 29.22 -3.66
C ARG A 822 -18.25 29.94 -2.70
N ASP A 823 -18.77 30.96 -2.01
CA ASP A 823 -18.06 31.70 -0.94
C ASP A 823 -17.43 30.77 0.13
N GLU A 824 -18.09 29.67 0.46
CA GLU A 824 -17.61 28.66 1.42
C GLU A 824 -16.43 27.81 0.91
N HIS A 825 -16.18 27.81 -0.41
CA HIS A 825 -15.12 27.04 -1.08
C HIS A 825 -13.96 27.90 -1.57
N THR A 826 -14.00 29.23 -1.42
CA THR A 826 -12.96 30.13 -1.95
C THR A 826 -11.53 29.79 -1.48
N LEU A 827 -11.38 29.41 -0.20
CA LEU A 827 -10.07 29.00 0.36
C LEU A 827 -9.62 27.63 -0.18
N LEU A 828 -10.56 26.70 -0.38
CA LEU A 828 -10.29 25.40 -0.99
C LEU A 828 -9.83 25.56 -2.44
N ALA A 829 -10.46 26.45 -3.20
CA ALA A 829 -10.07 26.76 -4.58
C ALA A 829 -8.64 27.32 -4.65
N GLN A 830 -8.29 28.25 -3.76
CA GLN A 830 -6.93 28.78 -3.65
C GLN A 830 -5.90 27.69 -3.35
N GLU A 831 -6.19 26.80 -2.40
CA GLU A 831 -5.27 25.73 -2.02
C GLU A 831 -5.17 24.64 -3.08
N MET A 832 -6.27 24.31 -3.78
CA MET A 832 -6.27 23.42 -4.95
C MET A 832 -5.39 23.97 -6.07
N ILE A 833 -5.53 25.27 -6.41
CA ILE A 833 -4.65 25.93 -7.37
C ILE A 833 -3.19 25.83 -6.89
N ARG A 834 -2.92 26.09 -5.62
CA ARG A 834 -1.55 26.04 -5.07
C ARG A 834 -0.94 24.65 -5.22
N PHE A 835 -1.64 23.61 -4.75
CA PHE A 835 -1.22 22.22 -4.80
C PHE A 835 -0.88 21.76 -6.22
N TRP A 836 -1.80 21.99 -7.17
CA TRP A 836 -1.67 21.53 -8.55
C TRP A 836 -0.72 22.39 -9.41
N THR A 837 -0.65 23.71 -9.21
CA THR A 837 0.20 24.60 -10.04
C THR A 837 1.70 24.42 -9.78
N THR A 838 2.10 23.90 -8.60
CA THR A 838 3.50 23.51 -8.34
C THR A 838 3.96 22.32 -9.18
N GLY A 839 3.04 21.48 -9.66
CA GLY A 839 3.32 20.35 -10.55
C GLY A 839 3.04 20.71 -12.00
N LYS A 840 3.92 21.47 -12.66
CA LYS A 840 3.82 21.69 -14.12
C LYS A 840 4.21 20.43 -14.90
N GLY A 841 3.27 19.52 -15.01
CA GLY A 841 3.24 18.42 -15.97
C GLY A 841 1.78 18.06 -16.24
N GLU A 842 1.43 17.87 -17.51
CA GLU A 842 0.15 17.23 -17.84
C GLU A 842 0.20 15.78 -17.34
N ILE A 843 -0.84 15.33 -16.64
CA ILE A 843 -0.87 13.99 -16.01
C ILE A 843 -1.27 12.89 -17.03
N SER A 844 -1.74 13.29 -18.22
CA SER A 844 -2.51 12.44 -19.14
C SER A 844 -1.97 12.40 -20.57
#